data_AF-A0A968MQ42-F1
#
_entry.id   AF-A0A968MQ42-F1
#
_cell.length_a   1.000
_cell.length_b   1.000
_cell.length_c   1.000
_cell.angle_alpha   90.00
_cell.angle_beta   90.00
_cell.angle_gamma   90.00
#
_symmetry.space_group_name_H-M   'P 1'
#
loop_
_entity.id
_entity.type
_entity.pdbx_description
1 polymer ?
#
loop_
_entity_poly.entity_id
_entity_poly.type
_entity_poly.pdbx_seq_one_letter_code
_entity_poly.pdbx_strand_id
1 'polypeptide(L)'
;MVINNGSTLDLTSSTGHNFGYIPESKVSGNGKLRISSNAAIATFPGGDFGKFLSTGGGTVEYYTSGTNFTLPASATTSTYNNLIVSPETGRTITLPSLDLSIFNNLETDGTGTIQLNSASVRTLTIKNDLTIKQGTLRFMNSQAQNINVEGNVTVNNGTSFDISSSSNAVNTLLIGGNLINNGTFDMYRSATSACDVTFYGDQNKSISGSATLTEFNYLNVDKGISRNTLLDATIDKLTLQGSGNALRLNNGTFRVSNPALSFTLSTNNTFTIPKTGCLSVSEGTVNIGTSSDNGDLLLSGRLEVISNGIVNVGNGGNFNNDIEYSPNGIPEIIIRNNGTLNVNGQIRRGNTLTSGSLNLTQSGGNMLIRGANQITSRGKLEILNAGSAFNISGGTITIENGGGSNAWFGDVLFDPDNYSVSNGTLRLGNSATTNTSFLINVVCPLWNLEIDGTTTSKIADVRISPLTIKNNLNIEGNAQFRANGWDVNIGGNLTNNNSGSSAGLTTGGFQAGSNKQVTTFNGSNQVISGIAGNLTNFANLKIWSTGSVSLANNTNLEINKTFSLVSGTFSDEGNTVNILGNIDNSATHFSSTASGGLRLSGTSRQIISGSGSGKFGNITLNNPNDVAMVDNSEIDGILNFTQGSLYIDDYQLTLGVNATIAGTVDATRQIRLNGALSDRGVRKNFPAGPANFCFPYRNFRKIYASELQCYRCNYRWLY
;
A
#
# COMPACT_ATOMS: atom_id res chain seq x y z
N MET A 1 15.32 -19.24 63.40
CA MET A 1 16.59 -19.10 62.66
C MET A 1 16.44 -18.02 61.60
N VAL A 2 17.48 -17.21 61.34
CA VAL A 2 17.44 -16.19 60.26
C VAL A 2 18.64 -16.39 59.35
N ILE A 3 18.42 -16.52 58.05
CA ILE A 3 19.48 -16.55 57.02
C ILE A 3 19.53 -15.16 56.38
N ASN A 4 20.48 -14.33 56.79
CA ASN A 4 20.57 -12.94 56.34
C ASN A 4 21.02 -12.84 54.88
N ASN A 5 20.69 -11.71 54.23
CA ASN A 5 21.14 -11.43 52.88
C ASN A 5 22.68 -11.56 52.77
N GLY A 6 23.16 -12.13 51.67
CA GLY A 6 24.58 -12.44 51.46
C GLY A 6 25.12 -13.64 52.25
N SER A 7 24.34 -14.22 53.16
CA SER A 7 24.70 -15.45 53.88
C SER A 7 24.19 -16.70 53.15
N THR A 8 24.94 -17.79 53.25
CA THR A 8 24.57 -19.11 52.71
C THR A 8 24.61 -20.15 53.82
N LEU A 9 23.48 -20.85 54.04
CA LEU A 9 23.44 -22.09 54.80
C LEU A 9 23.46 -23.26 53.81
N ASP A 10 24.44 -24.14 53.91
CA ASP A 10 24.54 -25.34 53.08
C ASP A 10 24.37 -26.59 53.92
N LEU A 11 23.30 -27.35 53.66
CA LEU A 11 23.04 -28.61 54.36
C LEU A 11 23.80 -29.79 53.75
N THR A 12 24.40 -29.60 52.58
CA THR A 12 24.99 -30.67 51.78
C THR A 12 23.98 -31.82 51.59
N SER A 13 24.42 -33.09 51.70
CA SER A 13 23.53 -34.26 51.63
C SER A 13 23.00 -34.72 52.99
N SER A 14 23.25 -33.98 54.07
CA SER A 14 22.81 -34.35 55.42
C SER A 14 21.31 -34.08 55.64
N THR A 15 20.64 -34.98 56.35
CA THR A 15 19.17 -34.96 56.57
C THR A 15 18.82 -34.91 58.06
N GLY A 16 17.55 -34.72 58.39
CA GLY A 16 17.05 -34.69 59.78
C GLY A 16 17.15 -33.34 60.49
N HIS A 17 17.60 -32.29 59.80
CA HIS A 17 17.63 -30.92 60.32
C HIS A 17 16.22 -30.41 60.65
N ASN A 18 16.06 -29.73 61.79
CA ASN A 18 14.84 -29.02 62.15
C ASN A 18 15.18 -27.65 62.74
N PHE A 19 14.79 -26.58 62.05
CA PHE A 19 15.07 -25.20 62.42
C PHE A 19 13.89 -24.48 63.10
N GLY A 20 12.82 -25.22 63.40
CA GLY A 20 11.59 -24.73 64.07
C GLY A 20 11.34 -25.36 65.45
N TYR A 21 12.40 -25.57 66.24
CA TYR A 21 12.34 -26.32 67.49
C TYR A 21 11.44 -25.71 68.59
N ILE A 22 11.12 -24.41 68.53
CA ILE A 22 10.14 -23.78 69.45
C ILE A 22 8.87 -23.36 68.68
N PRO A 23 7.66 -23.50 69.26
CA PRO A 23 6.38 -23.36 68.55
C PRO A 23 6.16 -22.02 67.81
N GLU A 24 6.88 -20.97 68.20
CA GLU A 24 6.77 -19.62 67.63
C GLU A 24 7.94 -19.26 66.69
N SER A 25 8.96 -20.12 66.57
CA SER A 25 10.13 -19.85 65.75
C SER A 25 9.84 -20.05 64.26
N LYS A 26 9.86 -18.94 63.53
CA LYS A 26 9.81 -18.93 62.07
C LYS A 26 11.22 -18.86 61.49
N VAL A 27 11.47 -19.59 60.41
CA VAL A 27 12.66 -19.40 59.59
C VAL A 27 12.40 -18.25 58.62
N SER A 28 13.30 -17.27 58.60
CA SER A 28 13.14 -16.05 57.80
C SER A 28 14.48 -15.52 57.28
N GLY A 29 14.43 -14.40 56.56
CA GLY A 29 15.59 -13.73 55.97
C GLY A 29 15.66 -13.89 54.46
N ASN A 30 16.66 -13.27 53.85
CA ASN A 30 16.83 -13.16 52.40
C ASN A 30 18.09 -13.86 51.87
N GLY A 31 18.78 -14.63 52.70
CA GLY A 31 19.96 -15.39 52.30
C GLY A 31 19.64 -16.67 51.52
N LYS A 32 20.66 -17.49 51.30
CA LYS A 32 20.58 -18.72 50.50
C LYS A 32 20.57 -19.96 51.39
N LEU A 33 19.65 -20.89 51.15
CA LEU A 33 19.63 -22.24 51.71
C LEU A 33 19.98 -23.22 50.60
N ARG A 34 21.05 -24.01 50.75
CA ARG A 34 21.47 -25.02 49.77
C ARG A 34 21.21 -26.42 50.31
N ILE A 35 20.72 -27.29 49.42
CA ILE A 35 20.34 -28.67 49.72
C ILE A 35 20.84 -29.57 48.60
N SER A 36 21.56 -30.63 48.95
CA SER A 36 21.86 -31.77 48.07
C SER A 36 21.20 -33.04 48.64
N SER A 37 21.26 -34.14 47.89
CA SER A 37 20.74 -35.42 48.32
C SER A 37 21.57 -36.57 47.75
N ASN A 38 21.85 -37.56 48.61
CA ASN A 38 22.36 -38.88 48.21
C ASN A 38 21.23 -39.91 48.05
N ALA A 39 19.98 -39.51 48.29
CA ALA A 39 18.78 -40.33 48.11
C ALA A 39 17.98 -39.88 46.87
N ALA A 40 17.10 -40.74 46.38
CA ALA A 40 16.27 -40.47 45.20
C ALA A 40 15.32 -39.26 45.36
N ILE A 41 15.00 -38.87 46.60
CA ILE A 41 14.18 -37.70 46.93
C ILE A 41 14.94 -36.87 47.95
N ALA A 42 15.14 -35.58 47.66
CA ALA A 42 15.78 -34.67 48.60
C ALA A 42 14.86 -34.39 49.81
N THR A 43 15.44 -34.27 51.00
CA THR A 43 14.70 -33.98 52.23
C THR A 43 14.81 -32.50 52.56
N PHE A 44 13.67 -31.80 52.64
CA PHE A 44 13.64 -30.42 53.13
C PHE A 44 13.74 -30.40 54.66
N PRO A 45 14.49 -29.47 55.27
CA PRO A 45 14.57 -29.35 56.73
C PRO A 45 13.20 -29.08 57.37
N GLY A 46 12.99 -29.60 58.57
CA GLY A 46 11.80 -29.31 59.38
C GLY A 46 11.80 -27.88 59.93
N GLY A 47 10.60 -27.37 60.26
CA GLY A 47 10.37 -26.04 60.84
C GLY A 47 9.35 -25.22 60.03
N ASP A 48 8.95 -24.05 60.54
CA ASP A 48 8.08 -23.11 59.83
C ASP A 48 8.90 -22.22 58.89
N PHE A 49 8.95 -22.58 57.61
CA PHE A 49 9.62 -21.83 56.55
C PHE A 49 8.71 -20.84 55.80
N GLY A 50 7.46 -20.64 56.24
CA GLY A 50 6.48 -19.84 55.51
C GLY A 50 6.96 -18.42 55.18
N LYS A 51 7.70 -17.78 56.09
CA LYS A 51 8.31 -16.45 55.84
C LYS A 51 9.50 -16.47 54.88
N PHE A 52 10.29 -17.54 54.88
CA PHE A 52 11.46 -17.65 54.01
C PHE A 52 11.07 -18.02 52.57
N LEU A 53 9.97 -18.77 52.39
CA LEU A 53 9.48 -19.25 51.09
C LEU A 53 8.43 -18.34 50.44
N SER A 54 7.94 -17.31 51.14
CA SER A 54 6.97 -16.33 50.60
C SER A 54 7.65 -15.11 49.99
N THR A 55 6.88 -14.27 49.30
CA THR A 55 7.34 -13.02 48.69
C THR A 55 8.22 -12.20 49.64
N GLY A 56 9.41 -11.82 49.19
CA GLY A 56 10.37 -11.08 50.02
C GLY A 56 11.15 -11.96 51.00
N GLY A 57 11.07 -13.29 50.87
CA GLY A 57 11.90 -14.26 51.57
C GLY A 57 13.27 -14.50 50.92
N GLY A 58 13.84 -15.69 51.11
CA GLY A 58 15.19 -16.03 50.65
C GLY A 58 15.25 -16.83 49.36
N THR A 59 16.39 -17.49 49.16
CA THR A 59 16.64 -18.34 47.98
C THR A 59 16.91 -19.76 48.43
N VAL A 60 16.21 -20.73 47.82
CA VAL A 60 16.54 -22.15 47.98
C VAL A 60 17.30 -22.62 46.74
N GLU A 61 18.43 -23.29 46.94
CA GLU A 61 19.18 -23.96 45.89
C GLU A 61 19.16 -25.48 46.11
N TYR A 62 18.74 -26.22 45.09
CA TYR A 62 18.98 -27.67 45.03
C TYR A 62 20.11 -27.95 44.06
N TYR A 63 21.14 -28.66 44.52
CA TYR A 63 22.30 -29.01 43.69
C TYR A 63 22.63 -30.50 43.84
N THR A 64 23.25 -31.10 42.83
CA THR A 64 23.71 -32.50 42.95
C THR A 64 25.12 -32.60 43.47
N SER A 65 25.40 -33.68 44.18
CA SER A 65 26.76 -34.14 44.51
C SER A 65 26.89 -35.61 44.12
N GLY A 66 26.87 -35.88 42.80
CA GLY A 66 27.02 -37.22 42.22
C GLY A 66 25.77 -38.09 42.09
N THR A 67 24.61 -37.66 42.58
CA THR A 67 23.35 -38.46 42.56
C THR A 67 22.19 -37.68 41.95
N ASN A 68 21.37 -38.37 41.14
CA ASN A 68 20.12 -37.83 40.60
C ASN A 68 19.05 -37.89 41.68
N PHE A 69 18.24 -36.85 41.83
CA PHE A 69 17.14 -36.84 42.79
C PHE A 69 15.95 -36.01 42.32
N THR A 70 14.82 -36.23 42.99
CA THR A 70 13.59 -35.43 42.85
C THR A 70 13.49 -34.45 44.01
N LEU A 71 13.04 -33.22 43.73
CA LEU A 71 12.71 -32.24 44.77
C LEU A 71 11.59 -32.79 45.68
N PRO A 72 11.59 -32.42 46.98
CA PRO A 72 10.57 -32.87 47.92
C PRO A 72 9.17 -32.42 47.49
N ALA A 73 8.22 -33.34 47.48
CA ALA A 73 6.80 -33.09 47.22
C ALA A 73 6.02 -33.03 48.53
N SER A 74 5.87 -31.83 49.11
CA SER A 74 5.11 -31.60 50.34
C SER A 74 4.44 -30.22 50.33
N ALA A 75 3.50 -30.00 51.24
CA ALA A 75 2.81 -28.70 51.36
C ALA A 75 3.76 -27.53 51.72
N THR A 76 4.86 -27.79 52.43
CA THR A 76 5.85 -26.75 52.74
C THR A 76 6.73 -26.41 51.54
N THR A 77 6.93 -27.36 50.62
CA THR A 77 7.82 -27.24 49.46
C THR A 77 7.08 -27.08 48.13
N SER A 78 5.78 -26.77 48.18
CA SER A 78 4.98 -26.38 47.02
C SER A 78 5.15 -24.91 46.62
N THR A 79 5.86 -24.12 47.44
CA THR A 79 6.15 -22.72 47.17
C THR A 79 7.60 -22.36 47.49
N TYR A 80 8.16 -21.43 46.72
CA TYR A 80 9.47 -20.81 46.97
C TYR A 80 9.41 -19.32 46.65
N ASN A 81 10.26 -18.51 47.29
CA ASN A 81 10.45 -17.12 46.86
C ASN A 81 11.36 -17.10 45.63
N ASN A 82 12.65 -17.44 45.80
CA ASN A 82 13.54 -17.77 44.69
C ASN A 82 13.93 -19.24 44.74
N LEU A 83 14.01 -19.87 43.58
CA LEU A 83 14.49 -21.24 43.42
C LEU A 83 15.65 -21.27 42.44
N ILE A 84 16.77 -21.88 42.85
CA ILE A 84 17.90 -22.20 41.99
C ILE A 84 18.02 -23.72 41.93
N VAL A 85 18.25 -24.26 40.74
CA VAL A 85 18.49 -25.69 40.57
C VAL A 85 19.80 -25.88 39.78
N SER A 86 20.74 -26.60 40.37
CA SER A 86 22.14 -26.66 39.94
C SER A 86 22.64 -28.11 39.81
N PRO A 87 22.12 -28.90 38.84
CA PRO A 87 22.65 -30.24 38.62
C PRO A 87 24.05 -30.18 37.98
N GLU A 88 24.95 -31.07 38.41
CA GLU A 88 26.25 -31.28 37.80
C GLU A 88 26.10 -31.95 36.42
N THR A 89 27.16 -31.87 35.59
CA THR A 89 27.19 -32.52 34.28
C THR A 89 26.83 -34.00 34.38
N GLY A 90 25.92 -34.47 33.51
CA GLY A 90 25.46 -35.86 33.48
C GLY A 90 24.52 -36.24 34.63
N ARG A 91 24.11 -35.28 35.46
CA ARG A 91 23.11 -35.47 36.51
C ARG A 91 21.78 -34.83 36.17
N THR A 92 20.74 -35.35 36.82
CA THR A 92 19.37 -34.89 36.65
C THR A 92 18.77 -34.53 38.00
N ILE A 93 18.20 -33.34 38.08
CA ILE A 93 17.28 -32.96 39.15
C ILE A 93 15.87 -32.92 38.57
N THR A 94 14.96 -33.68 39.18
CA THR A 94 13.54 -33.69 38.79
C THR A 94 12.74 -32.77 39.71
N LEU A 95 11.96 -31.83 39.16
CA LEU A 95 11.02 -31.00 39.92
C LEU A 95 9.99 -31.87 40.65
N PRO A 96 9.29 -31.38 41.70
CA PRO A 96 8.44 -32.25 42.51
C PRO A 96 7.18 -32.68 41.74
N SER A 97 6.56 -33.77 42.16
CA SER A 97 5.31 -34.29 41.59
C SER A 97 4.06 -33.56 42.13
N LEU A 98 4.09 -32.23 42.16
CA LEU A 98 2.99 -31.34 42.57
C LEU A 98 3.06 -30.02 41.82
N ASP A 99 1.99 -29.22 41.91
CA ASP A 99 1.99 -27.84 41.40
C ASP A 99 2.95 -26.97 42.22
N LEU A 100 3.85 -26.27 41.54
CA LEU A 100 4.93 -25.52 42.16
C LEU A 100 4.76 -24.03 41.86
N SER A 101 4.76 -23.19 42.89
CA SER A 101 4.71 -21.73 42.74
C SER A 101 6.01 -21.07 43.21
N ILE A 102 6.57 -20.20 42.38
CA ILE A 102 7.77 -19.43 42.65
C ILE A 102 7.40 -17.95 42.61
N PHE A 103 7.46 -17.28 43.76
CA PHE A 103 7.00 -15.89 43.91
C PHE A 103 7.95 -14.84 43.31
N ASN A 104 9.17 -15.23 42.98
CA ASN A 104 10.14 -14.41 42.28
C ASN A 104 10.78 -15.21 41.13
N ASN A 105 12.09 -15.50 41.18
CA ASN A 105 12.83 -16.08 40.06
C ASN A 105 13.04 -17.60 40.17
N LEU A 106 13.00 -18.27 39.01
CA LEU A 106 13.58 -19.60 38.82
C LEU A 106 14.86 -19.50 37.98
N GLU A 107 15.97 -20.00 38.49
CA GLU A 107 17.26 -20.05 37.77
C GLU A 107 17.79 -21.47 37.67
N THR A 108 18.26 -21.85 36.48
CA THR A 108 19.05 -23.06 36.27
C THR A 108 20.54 -22.71 36.33
N ASP A 109 21.27 -23.17 37.34
CA ASP A 109 22.68 -22.79 37.56
C ASP A 109 23.60 -24.02 37.69
N GLY A 110 23.33 -25.04 36.86
CA GLY A 110 24.16 -26.24 36.73
C GLY A 110 24.16 -26.77 35.31
N THR A 111 25.21 -27.49 34.93
CA THR A 111 25.44 -27.99 33.56
C THR A 111 24.68 -29.27 33.23
N GLY A 112 24.01 -29.89 34.21
CA GLY A 112 23.16 -31.06 34.03
C GLY A 112 21.76 -30.75 33.50
N THR A 113 20.83 -31.68 33.70
CA THR A 113 19.44 -31.56 33.27
C THR A 113 18.51 -31.31 34.45
N ILE A 114 17.64 -30.32 34.31
CA ILE A 114 16.48 -30.11 35.17
C ILE A 114 15.27 -30.53 34.35
N GLN A 115 14.46 -31.42 34.90
CA GLN A 115 13.27 -31.88 34.20
C GLN A 115 12.04 -31.72 35.09
N LEU A 116 10.92 -31.38 34.47
CA LEU A 116 9.63 -31.48 35.14
C LEU A 116 9.31 -32.96 35.43
N ASN A 117 8.78 -33.28 36.62
CA ASN A 117 8.29 -34.63 36.93
C ASN A 117 7.27 -35.09 35.89
N SER A 118 7.07 -36.35 35.52
CA SER A 118 6.05 -36.73 34.52
C SER A 118 4.90 -37.60 35.03
N ALA A 119 4.75 -37.77 36.35
CA ALA A 119 3.82 -38.74 36.95
C ALA A 119 2.32 -38.38 36.86
N SER A 120 1.98 -37.09 36.77
CA SER A 120 0.59 -36.56 36.71
C SER A 120 0.51 -35.35 35.78
N VAL A 121 -0.59 -34.62 35.62
CA VAL A 121 -0.51 -33.24 35.08
C VAL A 121 -0.05 -32.30 36.19
N ARG A 122 0.74 -31.26 35.88
CA ARG A 122 1.15 -30.24 36.87
C ARG A 122 1.44 -28.89 36.25
N THR A 123 1.44 -27.86 37.08
CA THR A 123 1.74 -26.49 36.72
C THR A 123 2.89 -25.94 37.54
N LEU A 124 3.91 -25.43 36.86
CA LEU A 124 4.96 -24.60 37.44
C LEU A 124 4.61 -23.13 37.17
N THR A 125 4.35 -22.36 38.22
CA THR A 125 4.09 -20.92 38.13
C THR A 125 5.28 -20.13 38.63
N ILE A 126 5.76 -19.17 37.85
CA ILE A 126 6.88 -18.29 38.15
C ILE A 126 6.37 -16.86 38.01
N LYS A 127 6.36 -16.12 39.12
CA LYS A 127 5.79 -14.77 39.20
C LYS A 127 6.73 -13.67 38.68
N ASN A 128 8.03 -13.96 38.56
CA ASN A 128 8.97 -13.07 37.88
C ASN A 128 9.68 -13.83 36.74
N ASP A 129 11.00 -13.88 36.72
CA ASP A 129 11.76 -14.37 35.56
C ASP A 129 12.12 -15.85 35.66
N LEU A 130 12.08 -16.53 34.51
CA LEU A 130 12.69 -17.84 34.29
C LEU A 130 14.01 -17.64 33.53
N THR A 131 15.13 -18.03 34.14
CA THR A 131 16.46 -17.94 33.51
C THR A 131 17.10 -19.32 33.42
N ILE A 132 17.33 -19.79 32.20
CA ILE A 132 18.15 -20.95 31.93
C ILE A 132 19.60 -20.45 31.77
N LYS A 133 20.33 -20.38 32.88
CA LYS A 133 21.68 -19.79 32.90
C LYS A 133 22.76 -20.81 32.56
N GLN A 134 22.57 -22.06 32.97
CA GLN A 134 23.40 -23.21 32.60
C GLN A 134 22.55 -24.47 32.36
N GLY A 135 23.09 -25.40 31.58
CA GLY A 135 22.51 -26.74 31.39
C GLY A 135 21.22 -26.75 30.59
N THR A 136 20.31 -27.66 30.97
CA THR A 136 19.04 -27.87 30.27
C THR A 136 17.86 -27.79 31.23
N LEU A 137 16.82 -27.05 30.86
CA LEU A 137 15.47 -27.21 31.41
C LEU A 137 14.61 -27.99 30.41
N ARG A 138 13.94 -29.05 30.87
CA ARG A 138 13.23 -29.99 30.01
C ARG A 138 11.78 -30.23 30.42
N PHE A 139 10.86 -30.08 29.47
CA PHE A 139 9.51 -30.65 29.55
C PHE A 139 9.56 -32.17 29.38
N MET A 140 8.76 -32.90 30.16
CA MET A 140 8.64 -34.36 30.04
C MET A 140 7.26 -34.74 29.50
N ASN A 141 7.18 -35.80 28.69
CA ASN A 141 6.02 -36.07 27.84
C ASN A 141 5.18 -37.30 28.23
N SER A 142 5.27 -37.79 29.47
CA SER A 142 4.38 -38.89 29.90
C SER A 142 2.96 -38.40 30.23
N GLN A 143 2.82 -37.11 30.54
CA GLN A 143 1.58 -36.37 30.83
C GLN A 143 1.82 -34.91 30.41
N ALA A 144 0.80 -34.20 29.94
CA ALA A 144 0.93 -32.79 29.61
C ALA A 144 1.32 -31.95 30.84
N GLN A 145 2.21 -30.99 30.64
CA GLN A 145 2.74 -30.12 31.69
C GLN A 145 2.56 -28.66 31.31
N ASN A 146 2.44 -27.81 32.33
CA ASN A 146 2.25 -26.38 32.14
C ASN A 146 3.38 -25.61 32.86
N ILE A 147 3.97 -24.64 32.17
CA ILE A 147 4.79 -23.59 32.79
C ILE A 147 4.10 -22.26 32.55
N ASN A 148 3.90 -21.48 33.60
CA ASN A 148 3.44 -20.09 33.52
C ASN A 148 4.52 -19.16 34.07
N VAL A 149 5.02 -18.26 33.22
CA VAL A 149 6.01 -17.24 33.58
C VAL A 149 5.37 -15.87 33.41
N GLU A 150 5.23 -15.10 34.48
CA GLU A 150 4.71 -13.73 34.43
C GLU A 150 5.76 -12.72 33.94
N GLY A 151 7.04 -12.97 34.23
CA GLY A 151 8.18 -12.20 33.72
C GLY A 151 8.78 -12.77 32.44
N ASN A 152 10.07 -12.55 32.26
CA ASN A 152 10.81 -12.94 31.07
C ASN A 152 11.24 -14.41 31.12
N VAL A 153 11.38 -15.01 29.94
CA VAL A 153 12.09 -16.28 29.74
C VAL A 153 13.42 -15.97 29.06
N THR A 154 14.52 -16.31 29.72
CA THR A 154 15.88 -16.12 29.18
C THR A 154 16.57 -17.45 29.03
N VAL A 155 17.02 -17.77 27.81
CA VAL A 155 17.85 -18.95 27.49
C VAL A 155 19.24 -18.45 27.14
N ASN A 156 20.22 -18.67 28.02
CA ASN A 156 21.58 -18.19 27.81
C ASN A 156 22.32 -19.01 26.74
N ASN A 157 23.40 -18.43 26.20
CA ASN A 157 24.26 -19.12 25.25
C ASN A 157 24.81 -20.43 25.82
N GLY A 158 24.82 -21.48 25.01
CA GLY A 158 25.24 -22.83 25.41
C GLY A 158 24.25 -23.60 26.29
N THR A 159 23.04 -23.07 26.51
CA THR A 159 21.99 -23.72 27.30
C THR A 159 20.79 -24.14 26.45
N SER A 160 19.93 -25.00 27.00
CA SER A 160 18.74 -25.48 26.31
C SER A 160 17.48 -25.39 27.16
N PHE A 161 16.40 -24.93 26.56
CA PHE A 161 15.04 -25.15 27.04
C PHE A 161 14.32 -26.00 26.00
N ASP A 162 14.07 -27.26 26.35
CA ASP A 162 13.65 -28.28 25.37
C ASP A 162 12.52 -29.18 25.89
N ILE A 163 12.14 -30.12 25.02
CA ILE A 163 11.14 -31.14 25.29
C ILE A 163 11.79 -32.51 25.18
N SER A 164 11.43 -33.41 26.08
CA SER A 164 11.88 -34.79 26.06
C SER A 164 11.45 -35.53 24.79
N SER A 165 12.34 -36.37 24.26
CA SER A 165 12.02 -37.30 23.17
C SER A 165 11.38 -38.60 23.65
N SER A 166 11.16 -38.77 24.96
CA SER A 166 10.53 -39.97 25.54
C SER A 166 9.04 -39.74 25.79
N SER A 167 8.18 -40.63 25.32
CA SER A 167 6.71 -40.52 25.41
C SER A 167 6.13 -39.33 24.63
N ASN A 168 4.81 -39.16 24.65
CA ASN A 168 4.08 -38.16 23.86
C ASN A 168 3.16 -37.32 24.76
N ALA A 169 3.34 -36.01 24.72
CA ALA A 169 2.44 -35.02 25.32
C ALA A 169 2.57 -33.69 24.58
N VAL A 170 1.50 -32.89 24.63
CA VAL A 170 1.52 -31.50 24.22
C VAL A 170 1.48 -30.63 25.49
N ASN A 171 2.61 -30.01 25.79
CA ASN A 171 2.80 -29.14 26.95
C ASN A 171 2.36 -27.71 26.64
N THR A 172 2.30 -26.86 27.67
CA THR A 172 2.00 -25.44 27.51
C THR A 172 3.03 -24.57 28.21
N LEU A 173 3.37 -23.45 27.57
CA LEU A 173 4.22 -22.40 28.12
C LEU A 173 3.51 -21.05 27.96
N LEU A 174 3.19 -20.40 29.07
CA LEU A 174 2.67 -19.04 29.11
C LEU A 174 3.80 -18.07 29.45
N ILE A 175 3.93 -17.00 28.68
CA ILE A 175 4.95 -15.95 28.87
C ILE A 175 4.26 -14.58 28.96
N GLY A 176 4.39 -13.91 30.10
CA GLY A 176 3.92 -12.54 30.32
C GLY A 176 4.97 -11.48 29.95
N GLY A 177 6.26 -11.86 29.96
CA GLY A 177 7.41 -11.03 29.60
C GLY A 177 7.97 -11.27 28.19
N ASN A 178 9.25 -10.99 28.02
CA ASN A 178 10.00 -11.22 26.78
C ASN A 178 10.51 -12.67 26.73
N LEU A 179 10.75 -13.17 25.52
CA LEU A 179 11.62 -14.32 25.28
C LEU A 179 12.97 -13.82 24.75
N ILE A 180 14.03 -14.12 25.48
CA ILE A 180 15.41 -13.81 25.12
C ILE A 180 16.14 -15.13 24.91
N ASN A 181 16.36 -15.51 23.66
CA ASN A 181 17.00 -16.78 23.32
C ASN A 181 18.37 -16.56 22.67
N ASN A 182 19.42 -16.88 23.42
CA ASN A 182 20.80 -16.93 22.95
C ASN A 182 21.36 -18.36 22.93
N GLY A 183 20.57 -19.35 23.34
CA GLY A 183 20.93 -20.78 23.35
C GLY A 183 20.05 -21.59 22.42
N THR A 184 19.40 -22.63 22.95
CA THR A 184 18.47 -23.49 22.21
C THR A 184 17.08 -23.40 22.85
N PHE A 185 16.09 -22.94 22.10
CA PHE A 185 14.68 -23.00 22.49
C PHE A 185 13.96 -23.93 21.53
N ASP A 186 13.65 -25.14 21.98
CA ASP A 186 13.11 -26.23 21.17
C ASP A 186 11.77 -26.71 21.74
N MET A 187 10.68 -26.14 21.22
CA MET A 187 9.32 -26.46 21.64
C MET A 187 8.60 -27.43 20.69
N TYR A 188 9.31 -28.09 19.78
CA TYR A 188 8.72 -29.04 18.85
C TYR A 188 9.64 -30.24 18.59
N ARG A 189 9.22 -31.42 19.05
CA ARG A 189 9.91 -32.67 18.74
C ARG A 189 9.18 -33.47 17.66
N SER A 190 7.86 -33.51 17.75
CA SER A 190 6.94 -34.09 16.78
C SER A 190 5.53 -33.54 17.02
N ALA A 191 4.60 -33.80 16.11
CA ALA A 191 3.20 -33.38 16.27
C ALA A 191 2.51 -33.89 17.56
N THR A 192 3.04 -34.91 18.22
CA THR A 192 2.51 -35.48 19.48
C THR A 192 3.44 -35.26 20.69
N SER A 193 4.58 -34.60 20.48
CA SER A 193 5.59 -34.28 21.49
C SER A 193 6.04 -32.84 21.29
N ALA A 194 5.32 -31.91 21.89
CA ALA A 194 5.41 -30.49 21.57
C ALA A 194 5.05 -29.59 22.76
N CYS A 195 5.29 -28.29 22.64
CA CYS A 195 4.84 -27.29 23.60
C CYS A 195 4.23 -26.09 22.86
N ASP A 196 3.00 -25.76 23.24
CA ASP A 196 2.29 -24.59 22.74
C ASP A 196 2.68 -23.37 23.57
N VAL A 197 3.20 -22.33 22.92
CA VAL A 197 3.67 -21.12 23.59
C VAL A 197 2.66 -20.00 23.39
N THR A 198 2.27 -19.34 24.47
CA THR A 198 1.35 -18.20 24.44
C THR A 198 1.96 -16.99 25.11
N PHE A 199 2.02 -15.87 24.40
CA PHE A 199 2.35 -14.59 24.99
C PHE A 199 1.08 -13.89 25.42
N TYR A 200 0.92 -13.61 26.73
CA TYR A 200 -0.26 -12.97 27.33
C TYR A 200 0.07 -11.64 28.06
N GLY A 201 -0.94 -10.86 28.45
CA GLY A 201 -0.77 -9.52 29.01
C GLY A 201 -0.87 -8.38 27.98
N ASP A 202 -0.95 -7.14 28.45
CA ASP A 202 -1.31 -5.95 27.64
C ASP A 202 -0.15 -5.00 27.34
N GLN A 203 1.08 -5.40 27.69
CA GLN A 203 2.31 -4.64 27.44
C GLN A 203 3.06 -5.15 26.22
N ASN A 204 3.79 -4.25 25.55
CA ASN A 204 4.67 -4.62 24.45
C ASN A 204 5.79 -5.55 24.95
N LYS A 205 6.06 -6.62 24.19
CA LYS A 205 7.09 -7.62 24.45
C LYS A 205 7.83 -8.00 23.17
N SER A 206 8.93 -8.73 23.32
CA SER A 206 9.74 -9.19 22.20
C SER A 206 10.12 -10.67 22.29
N ILE A 207 10.40 -11.25 21.12
CA ILE A 207 11.19 -12.47 20.93
C ILE A 207 12.51 -12.03 20.33
N SER A 208 13.60 -12.15 21.08
CA SER A 208 14.90 -11.54 20.77
C SER A 208 16.07 -12.47 21.12
N GLY A 209 17.28 -12.11 20.67
CA GLY A 209 18.51 -12.87 20.89
C GLY A 209 19.15 -13.35 19.58
N SER A 210 20.28 -14.05 19.72
CA SER A 210 21.11 -14.49 18.60
C SER A 210 21.22 -16.02 18.48
N ALA A 211 20.23 -16.75 18.99
CA ALA A 211 20.21 -18.21 18.94
C ALA A 211 20.09 -18.75 17.50
N THR A 212 20.70 -19.92 17.26
CA THR A 212 20.59 -20.65 15.99
C THR A 212 19.35 -21.55 15.91
N LEU A 213 18.61 -21.69 17.01
CA LEU A 213 17.32 -22.39 17.07
C LEU A 213 16.38 -21.71 18.07
N THR A 214 15.31 -21.11 17.54
CA THR A 214 14.11 -20.72 18.30
C THR A 214 12.93 -21.35 17.59
N GLU A 215 12.46 -22.48 18.11
CA GLU A 215 11.46 -23.29 17.46
C GLU A 215 10.18 -23.38 18.30
N PHE A 216 9.04 -23.13 17.65
CA PHE A 216 7.72 -23.21 18.23
C PHE A 216 6.90 -24.31 17.57
N ASN A 217 6.09 -25.04 18.35
CA ASN A 217 4.97 -25.79 17.80
C ASN A 217 3.87 -24.82 17.35
N TYR A 218 3.10 -24.30 18.30
CA TYR A 218 2.20 -23.16 18.08
C TYR A 218 2.71 -21.94 18.83
N LEU A 219 2.62 -20.78 18.17
CA LEU A 219 2.83 -19.47 18.77
C LEU A 219 1.49 -18.73 18.82
N ASN A 220 0.92 -18.60 20.02
CA ASN A 220 -0.30 -17.85 20.25
C ASN A 220 0.05 -16.43 20.71
N VAL A 221 -0.46 -15.44 19.99
CA VAL A 221 -0.33 -14.02 20.35
C VAL A 221 -1.66 -13.56 20.92
N ASP A 222 -1.70 -13.39 22.24
CA ASP A 222 -2.88 -12.94 22.99
C ASP A 222 -2.50 -11.72 23.83
N LYS A 223 -2.18 -10.62 23.14
CA LYS A 223 -1.65 -9.40 23.72
C LYS A 223 -2.76 -8.37 23.90
N GLY A 224 -3.28 -8.26 25.13
CA GLY A 224 -4.35 -7.33 25.50
C GLY A 224 -5.69 -7.69 24.85
N ILE A 225 -6.48 -6.66 24.50
CA ILE A 225 -7.83 -6.80 23.92
C ILE A 225 -7.96 -6.06 22.57
N SER A 226 -6.86 -5.58 22.02
CA SER A 226 -6.81 -4.78 20.80
C SER A 226 -5.49 -4.98 20.10
N ARG A 227 -5.38 -4.49 18.86
CA ARG A 227 -4.15 -4.57 18.05
C ARG A 227 -3.01 -3.66 18.54
N ASN A 228 -3.20 -2.87 19.60
CA ASN A 228 -2.22 -1.87 20.01
C ASN A 228 -1.00 -2.45 20.74
N THR A 229 -1.16 -3.60 21.39
CA THR A 229 -0.07 -4.25 22.13
C THR A 229 0.76 -5.11 21.19
N LEU A 230 2.07 -4.98 21.25
CA LEU A 230 3.03 -5.56 20.31
C LEU A 230 3.76 -6.79 20.90
N LEU A 231 3.88 -7.85 20.12
CA LEU A 231 4.92 -8.88 20.25
C LEU A 231 5.87 -8.75 19.06
N ASP A 232 7.09 -8.27 19.30
CA ASP A 232 8.06 -7.98 18.25
C ASP A 232 9.11 -9.09 18.12
N ALA A 233 9.17 -9.74 16.96
CA ALA A 233 10.17 -10.76 16.63
C ALA A 233 11.40 -10.10 16.00
N THR A 234 12.42 -9.88 16.84
CA THR A 234 13.73 -9.32 16.44
C THR A 234 14.84 -10.39 16.42
N ILE A 235 14.53 -11.61 16.87
CA ILE A 235 15.43 -12.78 16.88
C ILE A 235 16.00 -13.08 15.48
N ASP A 236 17.22 -13.60 15.43
CA ASP A 236 17.91 -13.96 14.18
C ASP A 236 17.27 -15.16 13.44
N LYS A 237 16.65 -16.09 14.17
CA LYS A 237 15.97 -17.24 13.60
C LYS A 237 14.78 -17.66 14.45
N LEU A 238 13.66 -17.88 13.78
CA LEU A 238 12.43 -18.42 14.36
C LEU A 238 11.84 -19.45 13.40
N THR A 239 11.39 -20.60 13.91
CA THR A 239 10.66 -21.61 13.13
C THR A 239 9.32 -21.92 13.77
N LEU A 240 8.32 -22.18 12.93
CA LEU A 240 6.95 -22.51 13.30
C LEU A 240 6.64 -23.89 12.71
N GLN A 241 6.41 -24.90 13.55
CA GLN A 241 6.33 -26.30 13.14
C GLN A 241 4.94 -26.93 13.27
N GLY A 242 4.03 -26.28 14.00
CA GLY A 242 2.66 -26.75 14.18
C GLY A 242 1.95 -26.94 12.83
N SER A 243 1.11 -27.96 12.73
CA SER A 243 0.36 -28.23 11.51
C SER A 243 -0.68 -27.14 11.22
N GLY A 244 -0.86 -26.81 9.94
CA GLY A 244 -1.76 -25.72 9.54
C GLY A 244 -1.21 -24.35 9.95
N ASN A 245 -2.02 -23.55 10.66
CA ASN A 245 -1.61 -22.21 11.09
C ASN A 245 -0.87 -22.28 12.43
N ALA A 246 0.45 -22.41 12.37
CA ALA A 246 1.32 -22.46 13.54
C ALA A 246 1.39 -21.13 14.31
N LEU A 247 1.25 -19.99 13.62
CA LEU A 247 1.01 -18.70 14.24
C LEU A 247 -0.50 -18.49 14.42
N ARG A 248 -0.92 -18.16 15.64
CA ARG A 248 -2.32 -17.87 15.96
C ARG A 248 -2.43 -16.48 16.58
N LEU A 249 -3.08 -15.57 15.85
CA LEU A 249 -3.36 -14.22 16.33
C LEU A 249 -4.73 -14.23 17.01
N ASN A 250 -4.76 -13.98 18.32
CA ASN A 250 -6.00 -13.83 19.10
C ASN A 250 -6.26 -12.35 19.39
N ASN A 251 -5.26 -11.66 19.96
CA ASN A 251 -5.27 -10.22 20.24
C ASN A 251 -3.86 -9.64 20.09
N GLY A 252 -3.78 -8.37 19.71
CA GLY A 252 -2.52 -7.65 19.59
C GLY A 252 -1.84 -7.77 18.23
N THR A 253 -0.66 -7.18 18.13
CA THR A 253 0.18 -7.19 16.94
C THR A 253 1.29 -8.22 17.10
N PHE A 254 1.43 -9.13 16.14
CA PHE A 254 2.70 -9.83 15.91
C PHE A 254 3.49 -9.07 14.85
N ARG A 255 4.73 -8.66 15.18
CA ARG A 255 5.59 -7.96 14.23
C ARG A 255 6.83 -8.77 13.89
N VAL A 256 7.18 -8.81 12.61
CA VAL A 256 8.46 -9.30 12.11
C VAL A 256 9.38 -8.10 11.85
N SER A 257 10.51 -8.03 12.56
CA SER A 257 11.44 -6.88 12.55
C SER A 257 12.90 -7.27 12.32
N ASN A 258 13.16 -8.47 11.82
CA ASN A 258 14.51 -8.90 11.44
C ASN A 258 14.53 -9.40 9.97
N PRO A 259 15.40 -8.87 9.11
CA PRO A 259 15.46 -9.23 7.69
C PRO A 259 15.86 -10.70 7.43
N ALA A 260 16.48 -11.37 8.40
CA ALA A 260 16.80 -12.79 8.31
C ALA A 260 15.57 -13.71 8.43
N LEU A 261 14.44 -13.18 8.91
CA LEU A 261 13.23 -13.97 9.13
C LEU A 261 12.42 -14.14 7.85
N SER A 262 12.09 -15.40 7.55
CA SER A 262 11.22 -15.79 6.44
C SER A 262 10.25 -16.88 6.89
N PHE A 263 8.95 -16.59 6.89
CA PHE A 263 7.90 -17.48 7.39
C PHE A 263 6.90 -17.87 6.31
N THR A 264 6.32 -19.06 6.46
CA THR A 264 5.08 -19.45 5.78
C THR A 264 4.03 -19.69 6.85
N LEU A 265 3.01 -18.85 6.90
CA LEU A 265 1.97 -18.91 7.95
C LEU A 265 0.83 -19.87 7.60
N SER A 266 0.59 -20.08 6.31
CA SER A 266 -0.34 -21.06 5.79
C SER A 266 0.07 -21.49 4.37
N THR A 267 -0.37 -22.67 3.93
CA THR A 267 -0.04 -23.21 2.59
C THR A 267 -1.28 -23.47 1.76
N ASN A 268 -2.20 -24.28 2.27
CA ASN A 268 -3.40 -24.73 1.56
C ASN A 268 -4.70 -24.43 2.31
N ASN A 269 -4.62 -23.64 3.37
CA ASN A 269 -5.70 -23.28 4.28
C ASN A 269 -5.69 -21.78 4.57
N THR A 270 -6.84 -21.25 4.97
CA THR A 270 -6.99 -19.82 5.26
C THR A 270 -6.18 -19.40 6.48
N PHE A 271 -5.47 -18.27 6.39
CA PHE A 271 -4.91 -17.58 7.54
C PHE A 271 -5.82 -16.42 7.93
N THR A 272 -6.10 -16.22 9.23
CA THR A 272 -7.03 -15.19 9.69
C THR A 272 -6.32 -14.14 10.55
N ILE A 273 -6.52 -12.87 10.23
CA ILE A 273 -6.21 -11.74 11.11
C ILE A 273 -7.52 -11.26 11.75
N PRO A 274 -7.77 -11.54 13.05
CA PRO A 274 -9.02 -11.18 13.70
C PRO A 274 -9.13 -9.67 13.93
N LYS A 275 -10.33 -9.18 14.26
CA LYS A 275 -10.62 -7.74 14.49
C LYS A 275 -9.63 -7.04 15.43
N THR A 276 -9.24 -7.71 16.50
CA THR A 276 -8.32 -7.22 17.53
C THR A 276 -6.87 -7.58 17.26
N GLY A 277 -6.58 -8.25 16.15
CA GLY A 277 -5.26 -8.69 15.75
C GLY A 277 -4.63 -7.78 14.69
N CYS A 278 -3.30 -7.82 14.63
CA CYS A 278 -2.52 -7.27 13.53
C CYS A 278 -1.34 -8.17 13.20
N LEU A 279 -1.12 -8.38 11.90
CA LEU A 279 0.15 -8.87 11.39
C LEU A 279 0.92 -7.67 10.83
N SER A 280 2.09 -7.40 11.40
CA SER A 280 2.98 -6.31 10.99
C SER A 280 4.29 -6.89 10.46
N VAL A 281 4.68 -6.54 9.24
CA VAL A 281 5.94 -6.99 8.65
C VAL A 281 6.75 -5.73 8.35
N SER A 282 7.69 -5.43 9.25
CA SER A 282 8.61 -4.31 9.11
C SER A 282 9.88 -4.72 8.36
N GLU A 283 10.36 -5.93 8.62
CA GLU A 283 11.49 -6.52 7.92
C GLU A 283 11.17 -7.98 7.62
N GLY A 284 12.01 -8.64 6.82
CA GLY A 284 11.87 -10.05 6.50
C GLY A 284 10.72 -10.34 5.51
N THR A 285 10.38 -11.62 5.37
CA THR A 285 9.36 -12.09 4.42
C THR A 285 8.31 -12.98 5.09
N VAL A 286 7.04 -12.75 4.78
CA VAL A 286 5.92 -13.58 5.23
C VAL A 286 5.12 -14.08 4.03
N ASN A 287 4.91 -15.39 3.95
CA ASN A 287 4.11 -16.04 2.91
C ASN A 287 2.81 -16.59 3.52
N ILE A 288 1.69 -16.38 2.84
CA ILE A 288 0.34 -16.80 3.26
C ILE A 288 -0.35 -17.42 2.04
N GLY A 289 -0.67 -18.71 2.12
CA GLY A 289 -1.20 -19.46 0.98
C GLY A 289 -0.17 -19.61 -0.12
N THR A 290 0.12 -20.83 -0.54
CA THR A 290 1.19 -21.07 -1.51
C THR A 290 0.85 -22.09 -2.59
N SER A 291 -0.21 -22.88 -2.41
CA SER A 291 -0.43 -24.05 -3.27
C SER A 291 -1.90 -24.46 -3.47
N SER A 292 -2.87 -23.62 -3.11
CA SER A 292 -4.29 -23.90 -3.37
C SER A 292 -5.14 -22.63 -3.34
N ASP A 293 -6.33 -22.69 -3.94
CA ASP A 293 -7.33 -21.61 -3.86
C ASP A 293 -7.92 -21.40 -2.45
N ASN A 294 -7.68 -22.34 -1.53
CA ASN A 294 -8.14 -22.23 -0.14
C ASN A 294 -7.14 -21.47 0.74
N GLY A 295 -5.94 -21.17 0.23
CA GLY A 295 -4.87 -20.45 0.91
C GLY A 295 -5.09 -18.94 0.97
N ASP A 296 -6.28 -18.50 1.35
CA ASP A 296 -6.61 -17.07 1.40
C ASP A 296 -6.16 -16.42 2.73
N LEU A 297 -6.00 -15.10 2.71
CA LEU A 297 -5.92 -14.27 3.91
C LEU A 297 -7.32 -13.71 4.23
N LEU A 298 -7.91 -14.14 5.34
CA LEU A 298 -9.13 -13.53 5.88
C LEU A 298 -8.76 -12.36 6.80
N LEU A 299 -9.16 -11.15 6.41
CA LEU A 299 -8.81 -9.90 7.08
C LEU A 299 -10.02 -9.30 7.80
N SER A 300 -9.99 -9.30 9.13
CA SER A 300 -10.94 -8.54 9.97
C SER A 300 -10.27 -7.44 10.81
N GLY A 301 -8.97 -7.60 11.08
CA GLY A 301 -8.11 -6.63 11.76
C GLY A 301 -7.19 -5.88 10.80
N ARG A 302 -5.89 -5.82 11.10
CA ARG A 302 -4.92 -5.02 10.33
C ARG A 302 -3.79 -5.87 9.74
N LEU A 303 -3.51 -5.66 8.46
CA LEU A 303 -2.25 -6.03 7.82
C LEU A 303 -1.39 -4.77 7.66
N GLU A 304 -0.18 -4.78 8.20
CA GLU A 304 0.78 -3.68 8.10
C GLU A 304 2.07 -4.17 7.43
N VAL A 305 2.47 -3.54 6.33
CA VAL A 305 3.71 -3.82 5.59
C VAL A 305 4.53 -2.54 5.49
N ILE A 306 5.60 -2.43 6.27
CA ILE A 306 6.34 -1.18 6.48
C ILE A 306 7.84 -1.41 6.31
N SER A 307 8.62 -0.32 6.37
CA SER A 307 10.08 -0.35 6.21
C SER A 307 10.50 -1.14 4.96
N ASN A 308 11.08 -2.33 5.08
CA ASN A 308 11.44 -3.19 3.94
C ASN A 308 10.75 -4.56 3.96
N GLY A 309 9.69 -4.71 4.75
CA GLY A 309 8.95 -5.96 4.90
C GLY A 309 8.27 -6.41 3.60
N ILE A 310 8.22 -7.73 3.41
CA ILE A 310 7.58 -8.35 2.25
C ILE A 310 6.48 -9.30 2.72
N VAL A 311 5.27 -9.12 2.20
CA VAL A 311 4.16 -10.06 2.38
C VAL A 311 3.73 -10.60 1.02
N ASN A 312 3.69 -11.92 0.90
CA ASN A 312 3.17 -12.63 -0.26
C ASN A 312 1.91 -13.39 0.15
N VAL A 313 0.78 -13.04 -0.44
CA VAL A 313 -0.45 -13.83 -0.38
C VAL A 313 -0.55 -14.60 -1.69
N GLY A 314 -0.28 -15.90 -1.65
CA GLY A 314 0.01 -16.71 -2.83
C GLY A 314 1.48 -16.65 -3.25
N ASN A 315 1.98 -17.75 -3.84
CA ASN A 315 3.35 -17.87 -4.35
C ASN A 315 3.37 -18.35 -5.81
N GLY A 316 2.68 -17.61 -6.68
CA GLY A 316 2.56 -17.93 -8.10
C GLY A 316 1.63 -19.10 -8.40
N GLY A 317 1.64 -19.56 -9.65
CA GLY A 317 0.67 -20.52 -10.17
C GLY A 317 -0.72 -19.90 -10.41
N ASN A 318 -1.65 -20.71 -10.92
CA ASN A 318 -3.02 -20.29 -11.19
C ASN A 318 -3.94 -20.62 -10.01
N PHE A 319 -3.61 -20.09 -8.84
CA PHE A 319 -4.47 -20.09 -7.64
C PHE A 319 -4.93 -18.67 -7.35
N ASN A 320 -6.13 -18.47 -6.80
CA ASN A 320 -6.56 -17.13 -6.42
C ASN A 320 -5.65 -16.62 -5.28
N ASN A 321 -5.63 -17.21 -4.09
CA ASN A 321 -4.95 -16.65 -2.92
C ASN A 321 -5.30 -15.17 -2.75
N ASP A 322 -6.55 -14.97 -2.35
CA ASP A 322 -7.15 -13.67 -2.15
C ASP A 322 -6.82 -13.11 -0.76
N ILE A 323 -6.88 -11.78 -0.64
CA ILE A 323 -7.18 -11.14 0.64
C ILE A 323 -8.69 -10.90 0.67
N GLU A 324 -9.40 -11.72 1.44
CA GLU A 324 -10.83 -11.55 1.69
C GLU A 324 -11.03 -10.70 2.95
N TYR A 325 -11.61 -9.51 2.81
CA TYR A 325 -11.93 -8.68 3.97
C TYR A 325 -13.36 -8.88 4.47
N SER A 326 -13.47 -9.02 5.78
CA SER A 326 -14.71 -9.37 6.49
C SER A 326 -15.58 -8.16 6.78
N PRO A 327 -16.92 -8.27 6.74
CA PRO A 327 -17.82 -7.24 7.26
C PRO A 327 -17.80 -7.16 8.80
N ASN A 328 -17.33 -8.20 9.47
CA ASN A 328 -17.28 -8.30 10.93
C ASN A 328 -15.92 -7.84 11.46
N GLY A 329 -15.59 -6.56 11.27
CA GLY A 329 -14.30 -6.01 11.64
C GLY A 329 -14.12 -4.56 11.22
N ILE A 330 -12.88 -4.09 11.30
CA ILE A 330 -12.44 -2.85 10.62
C ILE A 330 -11.16 -3.25 9.86
N PRO A 331 -11.31 -3.94 8.71
CA PRO A 331 -10.19 -4.37 7.89
C PRO A 331 -9.30 -3.18 7.49
N GLU A 332 -8.02 -3.28 7.78
CA GLU A 332 -7.03 -2.26 7.44
C GLU A 332 -5.85 -2.88 6.70
N ILE A 333 -5.46 -2.27 5.59
CA ILE A 333 -4.19 -2.55 4.91
C ILE A 333 -3.37 -1.27 4.93
N ILE A 334 -2.16 -1.37 5.47
CA ILE A 334 -1.23 -0.26 5.61
C ILE A 334 0.07 -0.60 4.91
N ILE A 335 0.49 0.22 3.94
CA ILE A 335 1.77 0.08 3.24
C ILE A 335 2.55 1.40 3.35
N ARG A 336 3.78 1.34 3.87
CA ARG A 336 4.66 2.52 4.04
C ARG A 336 6.09 2.22 3.64
N ASN A 337 6.88 3.28 3.45
CA ASN A 337 8.31 3.21 3.14
C ASN A 337 8.59 2.38 1.87
N ASN A 338 9.29 1.25 1.98
CA ASN A 338 9.58 0.32 0.88
C ASN A 338 8.80 -1.01 1.02
N GLY A 339 7.80 -1.07 1.90
CA GLY A 339 7.01 -2.27 2.15
C GLY A 339 6.39 -2.81 0.85
N THR A 340 6.41 -4.13 0.68
CA THR A 340 5.91 -4.80 -0.53
C THR A 340 4.82 -5.81 -0.18
N LEU A 341 3.63 -5.59 -0.72
CA LEU A 341 2.50 -6.54 -0.64
C LEU A 341 2.24 -7.12 -2.02
N ASN A 342 2.45 -8.43 -2.17
CA ASN A 342 2.09 -9.18 -3.36
C ASN A 342 0.87 -10.04 -3.08
N VAL A 343 -0.17 -9.94 -3.91
CA VAL A 343 -1.38 -10.75 -3.83
C VAL A 343 -1.56 -11.45 -5.16
N ASN A 344 -1.61 -12.79 -5.15
CA ASN A 344 -1.76 -13.57 -6.37
C ASN A 344 -3.16 -13.38 -6.98
N GLY A 345 -4.18 -13.23 -6.14
CA GLY A 345 -5.58 -13.14 -6.54
C GLY A 345 -6.08 -11.72 -6.48
N GLN A 346 -7.04 -11.48 -5.60
CA GLN A 346 -7.81 -10.25 -5.46
C GLN A 346 -7.79 -9.76 -4.01
N ILE A 347 -8.06 -8.48 -3.80
CA ILE A 347 -8.36 -7.88 -2.49
C ILE A 347 -9.82 -7.44 -2.52
N ARG A 348 -10.69 -8.20 -1.87
CA ARG A 348 -12.15 -8.13 -2.09
C ARG A 348 -12.98 -8.54 -0.88
N ARG A 349 -14.28 -8.29 -0.92
CA ARG A 349 -15.26 -8.92 -0.02
C ARG A 349 -15.47 -10.40 -0.38
N GLY A 350 -16.06 -11.16 0.54
CA GLY A 350 -16.53 -12.53 0.27
C GLY A 350 -17.55 -12.65 -0.87
N ASN A 351 -17.65 -13.82 -1.48
CA ASN A 351 -18.41 -14.05 -2.73
C ASN A 351 -19.92 -13.85 -2.63
N THR A 352 -20.48 -14.07 -1.44
CA THR A 352 -21.93 -14.00 -1.18
C THR A 352 -22.35 -12.72 -0.47
N LEU A 353 -21.38 -11.90 -0.05
CA LEU A 353 -21.61 -10.71 0.75
C LEU A 353 -21.47 -9.45 -0.10
N THR A 354 -22.42 -8.53 0.05
CA THR A 354 -22.35 -7.17 -0.48
C THR A 354 -21.89 -6.16 0.59
N SER A 355 -21.89 -6.56 1.86
CA SER A 355 -21.34 -5.77 2.96
C SER A 355 -19.83 -6.01 3.14
N GLY A 356 -19.19 -5.09 3.87
CA GLY A 356 -17.75 -5.09 4.12
C GLY A 356 -17.10 -3.82 3.60
N SER A 357 -16.15 -3.30 4.36
CA SER A 357 -15.41 -2.09 4.03
C SER A 357 -13.93 -2.32 4.31
N LEU A 358 -13.09 -1.72 3.47
CA LEU A 358 -11.63 -1.77 3.61
C LEU A 358 -11.09 -0.36 3.81
N ASN A 359 -10.19 -0.21 4.78
CA ASN A 359 -9.38 0.99 4.97
C ASN A 359 -7.99 0.76 4.41
N LEU A 360 -7.73 1.28 3.21
CA LEU A 360 -6.42 1.24 2.57
C LEU A 360 -5.66 2.54 2.84
N THR A 361 -4.47 2.42 3.41
CA THR A 361 -3.52 3.53 3.55
C THR A 361 -2.18 3.19 2.92
N GLN A 362 -1.76 3.97 1.92
CA GLN A 362 -0.46 3.82 1.28
C GLN A 362 0.29 5.15 1.24
N SER A 363 1.53 5.15 1.72
CA SER A 363 2.42 6.34 1.72
C SER A 363 3.75 6.11 1.00
N GLY A 364 3.98 4.88 0.56
CA GLY A 364 5.19 4.42 -0.12
C GLY A 364 5.00 2.97 -0.55
N GLY A 365 6.09 2.30 -0.91
CA GLY A 365 6.11 0.86 -1.18
C GLY A 365 5.30 0.45 -2.41
N ASN A 366 5.15 -0.86 -2.57
CA ASN A 366 4.49 -1.47 -3.71
C ASN A 366 3.36 -2.41 -3.27
N MET A 367 2.21 -2.29 -3.91
CA MET A 367 1.14 -3.28 -3.88
C MET A 367 1.00 -3.88 -5.28
N LEU A 368 1.18 -5.19 -5.41
CA LEU A 368 0.97 -5.92 -6.66
C LEU A 368 -0.21 -6.88 -6.49
N ILE A 369 -1.22 -6.77 -7.34
CA ILE A 369 -2.37 -7.67 -7.38
C ILE A 369 -2.37 -8.36 -8.74
N ARG A 370 -2.10 -9.67 -8.76
CA ARG A 370 -1.96 -10.39 -10.02
C ARG A 370 -3.28 -10.76 -10.66
N GLY A 371 -4.32 -11.03 -9.87
CA GLY A 371 -5.63 -11.41 -10.37
C GLY A 371 -5.67 -12.80 -11.02
N ALA A 372 -4.80 -13.72 -10.59
CA ALA A 372 -4.79 -15.12 -11.00
C ALA A 372 -6.07 -15.84 -10.52
N ASN A 373 -6.51 -16.85 -11.29
CA ASN A 373 -7.74 -17.62 -11.05
C ASN A 373 -8.93 -16.80 -10.51
N GLN A 374 -9.16 -15.63 -11.10
CA GLN A 374 -10.07 -14.64 -10.54
C GLN A 374 -11.51 -15.10 -10.41
N ILE A 375 -12.18 -14.52 -9.41
CA ILE A 375 -13.62 -14.54 -9.22
C ILE A 375 -14.20 -13.36 -9.99
N THR A 376 -14.86 -13.65 -11.11
CA THR A 376 -15.35 -12.64 -12.07
C THR A 376 -16.51 -11.77 -11.56
N SER A 377 -17.14 -12.17 -10.45
CA SER A 377 -18.16 -11.39 -9.75
C SER A 377 -17.58 -10.39 -8.74
N ARG A 378 -16.26 -10.16 -8.75
CA ARG A 378 -15.55 -9.25 -7.84
C ARG A 378 -14.46 -8.47 -8.57
N GLY A 379 -14.14 -7.29 -8.04
CA GLY A 379 -12.99 -6.50 -8.48
C GLY A 379 -11.65 -7.11 -8.06
N LYS A 380 -10.56 -6.76 -8.74
CA LYS A 380 -9.19 -7.11 -8.29
C LYS A 380 -8.83 -6.36 -7.02
N LEU A 381 -9.26 -5.11 -6.93
CA LEU A 381 -9.21 -4.30 -5.73
C LEU A 381 -10.55 -3.62 -5.53
N GLU A 382 -11.22 -3.98 -4.44
CA GLU A 382 -12.49 -3.40 -4.04
C GLU A 382 -12.31 -2.50 -2.82
N ILE A 383 -12.68 -1.23 -2.92
CA ILE A 383 -12.75 -0.28 -1.80
C ILE A 383 -14.07 0.47 -1.91
N LEU A 384 -15.06 0.00 -1.17
CA LEU A 384 -16.42 0.50 -1.24
C LEU A 384 -17.19 0.32 0.06
N ASN A 385 -18.42 0.83 0.10
CA ASN A 385 -19.35 0.83 1.22
C ASN A 385 -18.98 1.79 2.36
N ALA A 386 -19.96 2.08 3.22
CA ALA A 386 -19.81 2.93 4.40
C ALA A 386 -18.66 2.47 5.32
N GLY A 387 -17.88 3.42 5.81
CA GLY A 387 -16.72 3.18 6.66
C GLY A 387 -15.45 2.71 5.93
N SER A 388 -15.46 2.59 4.60
CA SER A 388 -14.24 2.35 3.82
C SER A 388 -13.43 3.62 3.62
N ALA A 389 -12.12 3.47 3.39
CA ALA A 389 -11.22 4.59 3.17
C ALA A 389 -10.16 4.30 2.11
N PHE A 390 -9.91 5.28 1.24
CA PHE A 390 -8.82 5.27 0.25
C PHE A 390 -7.85 6.43 0.50
N ASN A 391 -6.77 6.16 1.25
CA ASN A 391 -5.81 7.17 1.68
C ASN A 391 -4.44 6.94 1.03
N ILE A 392 -4.14 7.64 -0.07
CA ILE A 392 -2.92 7.47 -0.85
C ILE A 392 -2.09 8.77 -0.87
N SER A 393 -0.86 8.66 -0.38
CA SER A 393 0.12 9.76 -0.29
C SER A 393 1.49 9.39 -0.88
N GLY A 394 1.61 8.21 -1.49
CA GLY A 394 2.82 7.73 -2.18
C GLY A 394 2.69 6.26 -2.56
N GLY A 395 3.74 5.70 -3.17
CA GLY A 395 3.79 4.29 -3.58
C GLY A 395 3.02 3.97 -4.87
N THR A 396 3.06 2.69 -5.24
CA THR A 396 2.42 2.17 -6.46
C THR A 396 1.45 1.04 -6.12
N ILE A 397 0.26 1.08 -6.74
CA ILE A 397 -0.70 -0.03 -6.80
C ILE A 397 -0.68 -0.55 -8.23
N THR A 398 -0.28 -1.79 -8.45
CA THR A 398 -0.24 -2.43 -9.77
C THR A 398 -1.30 -3.53 -9.84
N ILE A 399 -2.19 -3.43 -10.83
CA ILE A 399 -3.06 -4.54 -11.23
C ILE A 399 -2.40 -5.22 -12.43
N GLU A 400 -1.95 -6.46 -12.26
CA GLU A 400 -1.19 -7.15 -13.32
C GLU A 400 -2.10 -7.64 -14.44
N ASN A 401 -3.16 -8.40 -14.15
CA ASN A 401 -4.01 -8.97 -15.19
C ASN A 401 -5.43 -8.41 -15.10
N GLY A 402 -5.88 -7.77 -16.18
CA GLY A 402 -7.26 -7.32 -16.34
C GLY A 402 -8.22 -8.49 -16.55
N GLY A 403 -9.46 -8.34 -16.10
CA GLY A 403 -10.49 -9.36 -16.13
C GLY A 403 -11.20 -9.52 -17.48
N GLY A 404 -10.83 -8.73 -18.48
CA GLY A 404 -11.44 -8.78 -19.81
C GLY A 404 -12.86 -8.21 -19.82
N SER A 405 -13.65 -8.55 -20.85
CA SER A 405 -15.05 -8.13 -20.98
C SER A 405 -16.00 -8.72 -19.93
N ASN A 406 -15.56 -9.76 -19.20
CA ASN A 406 -16.42 -10.57 -18.32
C ASN A 406 -16.40 -10.13 -16.84
N ALA A 407 -15.57 -9.14 -16.46
CA ALA A 407 -15.49 -8.64 -15.09
C ALA A 407 -16.57 -7.57 -14.81
N TRP A 408 -17.78 -8.02 -14.47
CA TRP A 408 -18.94 -7.13 -14.32
C TRP A 408 -18.78 -6.05 -13.23
N PHE A 409 -17.97 -6.33 -12.22
CA PHE A 409 -17.68 -5.42 -11.10
C PHE A 409 -16.46 -4.51 -11.35
N GLY A 410 -15.84 -4.62 -12.52
CA GLY A 410 -14.59 -3.94 -12.85
C GLY A 410 -13.35 -4.68 -12.35
N ASP A 411 -12.17 -4.22 -12.71
CA ASP A 411 -10.90 -4.67 -12.12
C ASP A 411 -10.51 -3.78 -10.94
N VAL A 412 -10.74 -2.48 -11.09
CA VAL A 412 -10.53 -1.47 -10.05
C VAL A 412 -11.91 -0.92 -9.67
N LEU A 413 -12.37 -1.19 -8.44
CA LEU A 413 -13.67 -0.77 -7.95
C LEU A 413 -13.51 0.11 -6.71
N PHE A 414 -13.43 1.42 -6.91
CA PHE A 414 -13.28 2.43 -5.86
C PHE A 414 -14.53 3.30 -5.76
N ASP A 415 -15.30 3.06 -4.70
CA ASP A 415 -16.41 3.89 -4.22
C ASP A 415 -16.31 4.07 -2.70
N PRO A 416 -15.18 4.62 -2.22
CA PRO A 416 -14.91 4.71 -0.79
C PRO A 416 -15.78 5.79 -0.13
N ASP A 417 -16.19 5.53 1.11
CA ASP A 417 -16.91 6.50 1.94
C ASP A 417 -16.04 7.73 2.27
N ASN A 418 -14.73 7.50 2.47
CA ASN A 418 -13.74 8.54 2.72
C ASN A 418 -12.51 8.38 1.81
N TYR A 419 -11.95 9.47 1.32
CA TYR A 419 -10.72 9.42 0.53
C TYR A 419 -9.81 10.62 0.76
N SER A 420 -8.50 10.39 0.68
CA SER A 420 -7.47 11.42 0.70
C SER A 420 -6.34 11.02 -0.25
N VAL A 421 -6.18 11.77 -1.33
CA VAL A 421 -5.24 11.45 -2.42
C VAL A 421 -4.34 12.65 -2.68
N SER A 422 -3.04 12.49 -2.38
CA SER A 422 -2.03 13.55 -2.47
C SER A 422 -0.77 13.16 -3.25
N ASN A 423 -0.53 11.86 -3.46
CA ASN A 423 0.49 11.32 -4.35
C ASN A 423 0.15 9.86 -4.73
N GLY A 424 1.06 9.15 -5.37
CA GLY A 424 0.97 7.71 -5.67
C GLY A 424 0.52 7.40 -7.10
N THR A 425 0.67 6.14 -7.50
CA THR A 425 0.38 5.70 -8.87
C THR A 425 -0.51 4.46 -8.86
N LEU A 426 -1.61 4.50 -9.63
CA LEU A 426 -2.31 3.30 -10.07
C LEU A 426 -1.73 2.89 -11.42
N ARG A 427 -1.12 1.71 -11.48
CA ARG A 427 -0.55 1.12 -12.70
C ARG A 427 -1.38 -0.07 -13.17
N LEU A 428 -1.73 -0.06 -14.45
CA LEU A 428 -2.45 -1.13 -15.12
C LEU A 428 -1.50 -1.90 -16.02
N GLY A 429 -1.21 -3.12 -15.61
CA GLY A 429 -0.28 -4.03 -16.26
C GLY A 429 1.19 -3.74 -15.98
N ASN A 430 2.02 -4.70 -16.37
CA ASN A 430 3.47 -4.64 -16.33
C ASN A 430 4.06 -5.46 -17.50
N SER A 431 5.38 -5.65 -17.49
CA SER A 431 6.09 -6.42 -18.52
C SER A 431 5.67 -7.90 -18.59
N ALA A 432 5.15 -8.48 -17.51
CA ALA A 432 4.65 -9.86 -17.47
C ALA A 432 3.20 -9.99 -17.95
N THR A 433 2.42 -8.91 -17.90
CA THR A 433 1.02 -8.88 -18.35
C THR A 433 0.90 -9.10 -19.86
N THR A 434 0.04 -10.04 -20.27
CA THR A 434 -0.31 -10.28 -21.68
C THR A 434 -1.36 -9.27 -22.19
N ASN A 435 -1.78 -9.36 -23.46
CA ASN A 435 -2.82 -8.48 -24.01
C ASN A 435 -4.13 -8.64 -23.21
N THR A 436 -4.59 -7.57 -22.57
CA THR A 436 -5.83 -7.58 -21.78
C THR A 436 -6.45 -6.18 -21.67
N SER A 437 -7.71 -6.14 -21.24
CA SER A 437 -8.44 -4.93 -20.88
C SER A 437 -8.66 -4.88 -19.37
N PHE A 438 -8.40 -3.70 -18.79
CA PHE A 438 -8.66 -3.34 -17.41
C PHE A 438 -9.90 -2.49 -17.32
N LEU A 439 -10.84 -2.87 -16.47
CA LEU A 439 -12.09 -2.16 -16.28
C LEU A 439 -12.01 -1.24 -15.06
N ILE A 440 -12.19 0.05 -15.26
CA ILE A 440 -12.03 1.09 -14.23
C ILE A 440 -13.41 1.59 -13.79
N ASN A 441 -13.72 1.31 -12.52
CA ASN A 441 -14.91 1.76 -11.82
C ASN A 441 -14.50 2.60 -10.61
N VAL A 442 -14.23 3.88 -10.83
CA VAL A 442 -13.61 4.76 -9.82
C VAL A 442 -14.38 6.07 -9.74
N VAL A 443 -14.91 6.40 -8.56
CA VAL A 443 -15.63 7.67 -8.30
C VAL A 443 -14.79 8.67 -7.50
N CYS A 444 -13.73 8.21 -6.82
CA CYS A 444 -12.79 9.08 -6.12
C CYS A 444 -11.63 9.52 -7.04
N PRO A 445 -10.92 10.62 -6.76
CA PRO A 445 -9.77 11.02 -7.57
C PRO A 445 -8.62 10.01 -7.50
N LEU A 446 -7.88 9.87 -8.61
CA LEU A 446 -6.56 9.22 -8.65
C LEU A 446 -5.47 10.30 -8.68
N TRP A 447 -4.27 10.00 -8.19
CA TRP A 447 -3.13 10.92 -8.36
C TRP A 447 -2.50 10.76 -9.74
N ASN A 448 -1.81 9.63 -9.98
CA ASN A 448 -1.39 9.21 -11.32
C ASN A 448 -2.18 7.97 -11.79
N LEU A 449 -2.41 7.89 -13.09
CA LEU A 449 -2.84 6.67 -13.78
C LEU A 449 -1.83 6.33 -14.87
N GLU A 450 -1.27 5.12 -14.81
CA GLU A 450 -0.34 4.59 -15.80
C GLU A 450 -0.90 3.32 -16.43
N ILE A 451 -0.80 3.22 -17.75
CA ILE A 451 -1.23 2.05 -18.51
C ILE A 451 -0.01 1.55 -19.25
N ASP A 452 0.50 0.39 -18.83
CA ASP A 452 1.65 -0.22 -19.47
C ASP A 452 1.25 -0.72 -20.86
N GLY A 453 2.02 -0.35 -21.87
CA GLY A 453 1.89 -0.90 -23.21
C GLY A 453 3.24 -1.07 -23.89
N THR A 454 4.30 -1.12 -23.09
CA THR A 454 5.69 -1.13 -23.54
C THR A 454 6.11 -2.46 -24.16
N THR A 455 5.53 -3.56 -23.68
CA THR A 455 5.78 -4.92 -24.20
C THR A 455 4.61 -5.47 -25.00
N THR A 456 3.39 -5.32 -24.48
CA THR A 456 2.14 -5.85 -25.06
C THR A 456 1.05 -4.79 -24.98
N SER A 457 0.08 -4.80 -25.89
CA SER A 457 -0.98 -3.77 -25.88
C SER A 457 -1.99 -4.06 -24.78
N LYS A 458 -2.28 -3.04 -23.97
CA LYS A 458 -3.25 -3.10 -22.88
C LYS A 458 -4.25 -1.97 -23.00
N ILE A 459 -5.47 -2.23 -22.55
CA ILE A 459 -6.58 -1.28 -22.65
C ILE A 459 -7.06 -0.93 -21.25
N ALA A 460 -7.22 0.36 -20.95
CA ALA A 460 -7.94 0.84 -19.79
C ALA A 460 -9.32 1.35 -20.21
N ASP A 461 -10.39 0.74 -19.70
CA ASP A 461 -11.79 1.03 -20.02
C ASP A 461 -12.49 1.67 -18.82
N VAL A 462 -12.81 2.97 -18.91
CA VAL A 462 -13.66 3.66 -17.92
C VAL A 462 -15.12 3.26 -18.15
N ARG A 463 -15.90 2.93 -17.10
CA ARG A 463 -17.25 2.39 -17.29
C ARG A 463 -18.41 3.09 -16.60
N ILE A 464 -18.26 3.60 -15.38
CA ILE A 464 -19.43 3.99 -14.55
C ILE A 464 -19.55 5.48 -14.25
N SER A 465 -18.46 6.24 -14.34
CA SER A 465 -18.42 7.62 -13.85
C SER A 465 -17.31 8.43 -14.53
N PRO A 466 -17.41 9.77 -14.50
CA PRO A 466 -16.29 10.65 -14.83
C PRO A 466 -15.04 10.31 -14.02
N LEU A 467 -13.88 10.41 -14.65
CA LEU A 467 -12.59 10.12 -14.03
C LEU A 467 -11.84 11.42 -13.71
N THR A 468 -11.35 11.55 -12.48
CA THR A 468 -10.50 12.67 -12.08
C THR A 468 -9.10 12.18 -11.75
N ILE A 469 -8.11 12.68 -12.48
CA ILE A 469 -6.68 12.41 -12.30
C ILE A 469 -6.03 13.72 -11.85
N LYS A 470 -5.55 13.77 -10.62
CA LYS A 470 -5.02 15.01 -10.00
C LYS A 470 -3.64 15.40 -10.54
N ASN A 471 -2.88 14.43 -11.04
CA ASN A 471 -1.55 14.63 -11.62
C ASN A 471 -1.51 14.03 -13.03
N ASN A 472 -0.76 12.94 -13.27
CA ASN A 472 -0.45 12.52 -14.65
C ASN A 472 -1.31 11.34 -15.14
N LEU A 473 -1.72 11.41 -16.40
CA LEU A 473 -2.20 10.26 -17.18
C LEU A 473 -1.12 9.84 -18.18
N ASN A 474 -0.60 8.62 -18.04
CA ASN A 474 0.41 8.06 -18.93
C ASN A 474 -0.12 6.85 -19.67
N ILE A 475 -0.14 6.94 -21.00
CA ILE A 475 -0.45 5.87 -21.93
C ILE A 475 0.88 5.43 -22.55
N GLU A 476 1.44 4.32 -22.08
CA GLU A 476 2.78 3.88 -22.47
C GLU A 476 2.75 2.98 -23.71
N GLY A 477 3.73 3.15 -24.61
CA GLY A 477 3.85 2.32 -25.82
C GLY A 477 2.53 2.13 -26.55
N ASN A 478 2.14 0.88 -26.82
CA ASN A 478 0.93 0.52 -27.55
C ASN A 478 -0.34 0.45 -26.68
N ALA A 479 -0.33 1.02 -25.48
CA ALA A 479 -1.50 1.05 -24.60
C ALA A 479 -2.63 1.93 -25.18
N GLN A 480 -3.84 1.70 -24.69
CA GLN A 480 -5.03 2.49 -25.00
C GLN A 480 -5.76 2.87 -23.71
N PHE A 481 -6.15 4.14 -23.61
CA PHE A 481 -7.09 4.65 -22.63
C PHE A 481 -8.41 4.99 -23.31
N ARG A 482 -9.49 4.34 -22.88
CA ARG A 482 -10.85 4.53 -23.40
C ARG A 482 -11.72 5.18 -22.34
N ALA A 483 -12.07 6.43 -22.60
CA ALA A 483 -12.98 7.18 -21.74
C ALA A 483 -14.44 6.70 -21.86
N ASN A 484 -14.79 6.00 -22.95
CA ASN A 484 -16.13 5.43 -23.20
C ASN A 484 -17.28 6.44 -23.01
N GLY A 485 -17.03 7.70 -23.32
CA GLY A 485 -17.99 8.78 -23.19
C GLY A 485 -18.03 9.51 -21.85
N TRP A 486 -17.26 9.05 -20.86
CA TRP A 486 -17.16 9.71 -19.56
C TRP A 486 -16.15 10.85 -19.57
N ASP A 487 -16.48 11.94 -18.89
CA ASP A 487 -15.59 13.09 -18.77
C ASP A 487 -14.31 12.73 -18.01
N VAL A 488 -13.21 13.33 -18.42
CA VAL A 488 -11.88 13.09 -17.83
C VAL A 488 -11.27 14.42 -17.43
N ASN A 489 -11.00 14.61 -16.15
CA ASN A 489 -10.29 15.79 -15.63
C ASN A 489 -8.84 15.41 -15.34
N ILE A 490 -7.88 16.19 -15.86
CA ILE A 490 -6.44 15.99 -15.69
C ILE A 490 -5.85 17.25 -15.07
N GLY A 491 -5.29 17.12 -13.87
CA GLY A 491 -4.64 18.21 -13.14
C GLY A 491 -3.14 18.37 -13.44
N GLY A 492 -2.49 17.35 -14.02
CA GLY A 492 -1.09 17.35 -14.44
C GLY A 492 -0.94 17.07 -15.94
N ASN A 493 0.04 16.25 -16.34
CA ASN A 493 0.37 16.02 -17.75
C ASN A 493 -0.42 14.85 -18.36
N LEU A 494 -0.60 14.91 -19.68
CA LEU A 494 -1.01 13.76 -20.49
C LEU A 494 0.18 13.31 -21.32
N THR A 495 0.62 12.07 -21.14
CA THR A 495 1.60 11.42 -22.02
C THR A 495 0.92 10.35 -22.84
N ASN A 496 0.94 10.48 -24.17
CA ASN A 496 0.38 9.51 -25.09
C ASN A 496 1.46 8.97 -26.03
N ASN A 497 2.14 7.90 -25.59
CA ASN A 497 3.21 7.26 -26.34
C ASN A 497 2.70 6.25 -27.40
N ASN A 498 1.40 6.19 -27.63
CA ASN A 498 0.83 5.36 -28.68
C ASN A 498 1.12 5.96 -30.05
N SER A 499 1.68 5.18 -30.98
CA SER A 499 2.06 5.68 -32.31
C SER A 499 0.90 5.80 -33.30
N GLY A 500 -0.35 5.60 -32.85
CA GLY A 500 -1.53 5.72 -33.70
C GLY A 500 -1.70 7.13 -34.27
N SER A 501 -1.81 7.22 -35.59
CA SER A 501 -1.94 8.47 -36.34
C SER A 501 -3.36 8.69 -36.92
N SER A 502 -4.28 7.75 -36.68
CA SER A 502 -5.64 7.80 -37.23
C SER A 502 -6.55 8.74 -36.45
N ALA A 503 -7.24 9.59 -37.19
CA ALA A 503 -8.31 10.47 -36.73
C ALA A 503 -9.56 9.69 -36.28
N GLY A 504 -10.21 10.13 -35.21
CA GLY A 504 -11.50 9.59 -34.75
C GLY A 504 -11.65 9.37 -33.25
N LEU A 505 -12.89 9.11 -32.83
CA LEU A 505 -13.26 9.00 -31.41
C LEU A 505 -12.87 7.66 -30.76
N THR A 506 -12.52 6.65 -31.56
CA THR A 506 -12.22 5.27 -31.13
C THR A 506 -10.88 4.78 -31.66
N THR A 507 -9.95 5.69 -31.97
CA THR A 507 -8.65 5.40 -32.56
C THR A 507 -7.51 6.07 -31.80
N GLY A 508 -6.32 5.48 -31.85
CA GLY A 508 -5.13 5.97 -31.13
C GLY A 508 -5.07 5.52 -29.67
N GLY A 509 -4.10 6.09 -28.94
CA GLY A 509 -3.89 5.80 -27.52
C GLY A 509 -4.99 6.37 -26.63
N PHE A 510 -5.35 7.64 -26.79
CA PHE A 510 -6.48 8.24 -26.11
C PHE A 510 -7.75 8.12 -26.97
N GLN A 511 -8.82 7.56 -26.43
CA GLN A 511 -10.09 7.34 -27.13
C GLN A 511 -11.25 7.91 -26.31
N ALA A 512 -11.89 8.93 -26.85
CA ALA A 512 -13.04 9.57 -26.20
C ALA A 512 -14.29 8.66 -26.15
N GLY A 513 -14.49 7.80 -27.15
CA GLY A 513 -15.60 6.85 -27.25
C GLY A 513 -16.98 7.44 -27.55
N SER A 514 -17.21 8.73 -27.28
CA SER A 514 -18.48 9.42 -27.55
C SER A 514 -18.24 10.88 -27.94
N ASN A 515 -19.12 11.45 -28.76
CA ASN A 515 -19.07 12.87 -29.12
C ASN A 515 -19.40 13.83 -27.96
N LYS A 516 -19.94 13.31 -26.85
CA LYS A 516 -20.28 14.08 -25.65
C LYS A 516 -19.14 14.16 -24.63
N GLN A 517 -18.11 13.32 -24.78
CA GLN A 517 -17.01 13.24 -23.82
C GLN A 517 -16.23 14.56 -23.78
N VAL A 518 -15.96 15.05 -22.57
CA VAL A 518 -15.12 16.23 -22.35
C VAL A 518 -13.84 15.83 -21.63
N THR A 519 -12.71 16.13 -22.25
CA THR A 519 -11.41 16.08 -21.57
C THR A 519 -11.05 17.47 -21.09
N THR A 520 -10.85 17.64 -19.79
CA THR A 520 -10.54 18.93 -19.16
C THR A 520 -9.13 18.93 -18.59
N PHE A 521 -8.33 19.91 -18.96
CA PHE A 521 -7.06 20.23 -18.32
C PHE A 521 -7.28 21.41 -17.36
N ASN A 522 -7.19 21.15 -16.05
CA ASN A 522 -7.57 22.10 -14.98
C ASN A 522 -6.47 22.34 -13.92
N GLY A 523 -5.21 22.08 -14.30
CA GLY A 523 -4.03 22.28 -13.46
C GLY A 523 -3.47 23.70 -13.51
N SER A 524 -2.17 23.81 -13.24
CA SER A 524 -1.41 25.06 -13.38
C SER A 524 -0.57 25.06 -14.65
N ASN A 525 0.58 24.38 -14.66
CA ASN A 525 1.37 24.18 -15.87
C ASN A 525 1.31 22.71 -16.26
N GLN A 526 0.79 22.44 -17.44
CA GLN A 526 0.53 21.09 -17.93
C GLN A 526 1.13 20.94 -19.33
N VAL A 527 1.55 19.72 -19.63
CA VAL A 527 2.08 19.34 -20.95
C VAL A 527 1.24 18.19 -21.49
N ILE A 528 0.85 18.29 -22.75
CA ILE A 528 0.37 17.16 -23.53
C ILE A 528 1.54 16.71 -24.40
N SER A 529 1.92 15.43 -24.30
CA SER A 529 3.06 14.87 -25.02
C SER A 529 2.65 13.68 -25.86
N GLY A 530 3.18 13.62 -27.08
CA GLY A 530 3.13 12.49 -27.99
C GLY A 530 4.52 12.07 -28.46
N ILE A 531 4.56 11.01 -29.26
CA ILE A 531 5.75 10.57 -29.99
C ILE A 531 5.61 10.85 -31.48
N ALA A 532 6.69 10.70 -32.26
CA ALA A 532 6.62 10.83 -33.71
C ALA A 532 5.50 9.97 -34.32
N GLY A 533 4.60 10.60 -35.08
CA GLY A 533 3.43 9.94 -35.68
C GLY A 533 2.20 9.83 -34.77
N ASN A 534 2.28 10.20 -33.49
CA ASN A 534 1.11 10.25 -32.61
C ASN A 534 0.09 11.30 -33.10
N LEU A 535 -1.18 10.92 -33.10
CA LEU A 535 -2.31 11.84 -33.13
C LEU A 535 -3.17 11.58 -31.89
N THR A 536 -3.28 12.59 -31.02
CA THR A 536 -4.18 12.49 -29.86
C THR A 536 -5.56 13.04 -30.21
N ASN A 537 -6.57 12.17 -30.12
CA ASN A 537 -7.94 12.48 -30.53
C ASN A 537 -8.83 12.79 -29.31
N PHE A 538 -9.40 13.98 -29.28
CA PHE A 538 -10.43 14.37 -28.31
C PHE A 538 -11.80 14.49 -28.98
N ALA A 539 -12.86 14.19 -28.23
CA ALA A 539 -14.21 14.59 -28.61
C ALA A 539 -14.36 16.10 -28.39
N ASN A 540 -14.42 16.51 -27.14
CA ASN A 540 -14.36 17.90 -26.72
C ASN A 540 -13.11 18.09 -25.85
N LEU A 541 -12.37 19.17 -26.09
CA LEU A 541 -11.21 19.54 -25.29
C LEU A 541 -11.50 20.85 -24.57
N LYS A 542 -11.39 20.84 -23.25
CA LYS A 542 -11.56 22.01 -22.40
C LYS A 542 -10.24 22.35 -21.69
N ILE A 543 -9.75 23.56 -21.91
CA ILE A 543 -8.62 24.13 -21.18
C ILE A 543 -9.19 25.09 -20.14
N TRP A 544 -9.03 24.72 -18.87
CA TRP A 544 -9.46 25.50 -17.71
C TRP A 544 -8.32 25.59 -16.69
N SER A 545 -7.13 25.91 -17.21
CA SER A 545 -5.89 25.96 -16.44
C SER A 545 -5.70 27.32 -15.77
N THR A 546 -5.01 27.34 -14.63
CA THR A 546 -4.56 28.56 -13.95
C THR A 546 -3.23 29.10 -14.49
N GLY A 547 -2.50 28.29 -15.28
CA GLY A 547 -1.24 28.67 -15.94
C GLY A 547 -1.32 28.36 -17.43
N SER A 548 -0.44 27.48 -17.93
CA SER A 548 -0.41 27.08 -19.34
C SER A 548 -0.64 25.57 -19.56
N VAL A 549 -1.27 25.22 -20.68
CA VAL A 549 -1.24 23.88 -21.26
C VAL A 549 -0.46 23.95 -22.57
N SER A 550 0.71 23.33 -22.62
CA SER A 550 1.58 23.33 -23.81
C SER A 550 1.65 21.96 -24.46
N LEU A 551 1.76 21.93 -25.79
CA LEU A 551 2.05 20.70 -26.52
C LEU A 551 3.57 20.45 -26.55
N ALA A 552 4.00 19.21 -26.41
CA ALA A 552 5.40 18.84 -26.66
C ALA A 552 5.63 18.61 -28.16
N ASN A 553 6.89 18.45 -28.57
CA ASN A 553 7.25 18.09 -29.94
C ASN A 553 6.51 16.81 -30.39
N ASN A 554 6.02 16.79 -31.64
CA ASN A 554 5.29 15.66 -32.24
C ASN A 554 3.96 15.33 -31.55
N THR A 555 3.26 16.35 -31.04
CA THR A 555 1.98 16.20 -30.35
C THR A 555 0.86 16.87 -31.12
N ASN A 556 0.59 16.42 -32.35
CA ASN A 556 -0.56 16.90 -33.09
C ASN A 556 -1.85 16.44 -32.40
N LEU A 557 -2.86 17.31 -32.42
CA LEU A 557 -4.18 17.04 -31.82
C LEU A 557 -5.28 17.06 -32.87
N GLU A 558 -6.29 16.23 -32.66
CA GLU A 558 -7.58 16.37 -33.32
C GLU A 558 -8.71 16.55 -32.30
N ILE A 559 -9.51 17.60 -32.49
CA ILE A 559 -10.68 17.91 -31.67
C ILE A 559 -11.91 17.75 -32.56
N ASN A 560 -12.65 16.66 -32.34
CA ASN A 560 -13.74 16.23 -33.20
C ASN A 560 -15.02 17.07 -33.05
N LYS A 561 -15.17 17.75 -31.92
CA LYS A 561 -16.31 18.62 -31.57
C LYS A 561 -15.78 19.96 -31.08
N THR A 562 -16.06 20.35 -29.85
CA THR A 562 -15.78 21.71 -29.37
C THR A 562 -14.39 21.79 -28.73
N PHE A 563 -13.63 22.82 -29.12
CA PHE A 563 -12.46 23.28 -28.37
C PHE A 563 -12.86 24.47 -27.49
N SER A 564 -12.75 24.33 -26.17
CA SER A 564 -13.08 25.37 -25.20
C SER A 564 -11.83 25.82 -24.45
N LEU A 565 -11.41 27.06 -24.66
CA LEU A 565 -10.30 27.70 -23.98
C LEU A 565 -10.84 28.74 -23.01
N VAL A 566 -11.08 28.32 -21.77
CA VAL A 566 -11.82 29.09 -20.75
C VAL A 566 -10.90 29.99 -19.94
N SER A 567 -9.72 29.50 -19.56
CA SER A 567 -8.70 30.26 -18.82
C SER A 567 -7.30 29.77 -19.11
N GLY A 568 -6.31 30.59 -18.75
CA GLY A 568 -4.89 30.28 -18.93
C GLY A 568 -4.42 30.46 -20.38
N THR A 569 -3.29 29.86 -20.69
CA THR A 569 -2.71 29.87 -22.04
C THR A 569 -2.68 28.46 -22.61
N PHE A 570 -3.17 28.27 -23.83
CA PHE A 570 -2.93 27.04 -24.60
C PHE A 570 -1.84 27.31 -25.64
N SER A 571 -0.69 26.65 -25.51
CA SER A 571 0.45 26.81 -26.43
C SER A 571 0.57 25.60 -27.35
N ASP A 572 0.50 25.81 -28.67
CA ASP A 572 0.64 24.73 -29.64
C ASP A 572 2.10 24.28 -29.85
N GLU A 573 3.07 25.11 -29.46
CA GLU A 573 4.51 24.87 -29.63
C GLU A 573 4.94 24.37 -31.03
N GLY A 574 4.27 24.86 -32.08
CA GLY A 574 4.53 24.48 -33.47
C GLY A 574 3.78 23.24 -33.96
N ASN A 575 2.96 22.61 -33.11
CA ASN A 575 2.13 21.47 -33.49
C ASN A 575 0.81 21.94 -34.12
N THR A 576 0.22 21.07 -34.94
CA THR A 576 -1.11 21.33 -35.53
C THR A 576 -2.21 20.84 -34.61
N VAL A 577 -3.19 21.71 -34.34
CA VAL A 577 -4.41 21.38 -33.61
C VAL A 577 -5.59 21.45 -34.58
N ASN A 578 -5.99 20.30 -35.11
CA ASN A 578 -7.09 20.20 -36.07
C ASN A 578 -8.43 20.21 -35.33
N ILE A 579 -9.33 21.12 -35.70
CA ILE A 579 -10.62 21.31 -35.05
C ILE A 579 -11.72 21.10 -36.09
N LEU A 580 -12.58 20.12 -35.86
CA LEU A 580 -13.69 19.77 -36.75
C LEU A 580 -15.02 20.43 -36.34
N GLY A 581 -15.17 20.83 -35.07
CA GLY A 581 -16.34 21.54 -34.55
C GLY A 581 -16.06 23.00 -34.22
N ASN A 582 -16.72 23.54 -33.19
CA ASN A 582 -16.65 24.97 -32.86
C ASN A 582 -15.52 25.29 -31.87
N ILE A 583 -15.20 26.57 -31.76
CA ILE A 583 -14.26 27.10 -30.77
C ILE A 583 -14.99 28.04 -29.83
N ASP A 584 -14.79 27.86 -28.53
CA ASP A 584 -15.13 28.84 -27.49
C ASP A 584 -13.81 29.31 -26.86
N ASN A 585 -13.39 30.55 -27.11
CA ASN A 585 -12.14 31.10 -26.60
C ASN A 585 -12.39 32.37 -25.78
N SER A 586 -12.16 32.24 -24.48
CA SER A 586 -12.18 33.33 -23.51
C SER A 586 -10.80 33.64 -22.93
N ALA A 587 -9.73 33.00 -23.44
CA ALA A 587 -8.38 33.15 -22.93
C ALA A 587 -7.34 33.25 -24.08
N THR A 588 -6.12 32.76 -23.88
CA THR A 588 -5.00 32.96 -24.83
C THR A 588 -4.57 31.67 -25.49
N HIS A 589 -4.75 31.56 -26.81
CA HIS A 589 -4.02 30.60 -27.63
C HIS A 589 -2.72 31.25 -28.14
N PHE A 590 -1.60 30.57 -27.98
CA PHE A 590 -0.27 31.06 -28.34
C PHE A 590 0.45 30.09 -29.29
N SER A 591 1.11 30.66 -30.31
CA SER A 591 1.92 29.90 -31.27
C SER A 591 3.34 30.45 -31.25
N SER A 592 4.31 29.61 -30.87
CA SER A 592 5.72 30.03 -30.72
C SER A 592 6.50 30.04 -32.04
N THR A 593 5.96 29.43 -33.10
CA THR A 593 6.61 29.32 -34.42
C THR A 593 5.63 29.69 -35.54
N ALA A 594 6.14 29.83 -36.77
CA ALA A 594 5.29 30.03 -37.96
C ALA A 594 4.58 28.74 -38.41
N SER A 595 5.06 27.59 -37.98
CA SER A 595 4.39 26.30 -38.12
C SER A 595 3.38 26.08 -37.00
N GLY A 596 2.40 25.20 -37.22
CA GLY A 596 1.41 24.86 -36.20
C GLY A 596 0.30 25.88 -36.01
N GLY A 597 -0.45 25.71 -34.93
CA GLY A 597 -1.62 26.51 -34.57
C GLY A 597 -2.95 25.79 -34.78
N LEU A 598 -4.04 26.55 -34.63
CA LEU A 598 -5.39 26.03 -34.76
C LEU A 598 -5.78 25.93 -36.24
N ARG A 599 -6.16 24.74 -36.69
CA ARG A 599 -6.63 24.49 -38.05
C ARG A 599 -8.12 24.14 -38.02
N LEU A 600 -8.95 25.01 -38.57
CA LEU A 600 -10.40 24.82 -38.64
C LEU A 600 -10.76 24.06 -39.92
N SER A 601 -11.10 22.77 -39.79
CA SER A 601 -11.33 21.83 -40.91
C SER A 601 -12.72 21.17 -40.86
N GLY A 602 -13.73 21.87 -40.35
CA GLY A 602 -15.09 21.34 -40.21
C GLY A 602 -15.80 21.11 -41.56
N THR A 603 -16.86 20.30 -41.52
CA THR A 603 -17.72 19.99 -42.68
C THR A 603 -18.97 20.87 -42.78
N SER A 604 -19.22 21.67 -41.75
CA SER A 604 -20.23 22.73 -41.68
C SER A 604 -19.56 24.06 -41.34
N ARG A 605 -20.26 25.19 -41.47
CA ARG A 605 -19.76 26.47 -40.95
C ARG A 605 -19.34 26.32 -39.48
N GLN A 606 -18.10 26.65 -39.16
CA GLN A 606 -17.60 26.63 -37.78
C GLN A 606 -17.81 27.99 -37.12
N ILE A 607 -18.11 27.97 -35.84
CA ILE A 607 -18.31 29.18 -35.02
C ILE A 607 -17.15 29.32 -34.06
N ILE A 608 -16.60 30.53 -33.99
CA ILE A 608 -15.69 31.01 -32.95
C ILE A 608 -16.49 31.97 -32.08
N SER A 609 -16.59 31.65 -30.79
CA SER A 609 -17.30 32.42 -29.76
C SER A 609 -16.45 32.52 -28.48
N GLY A 610 -16.99 33.11 -27.42
CA GLY A 610 -16.30 33.27 -26.14
C GLY A 610 -16.73 34.53 -25.39
N SER A 611 -15.80 35.10 -24.62
CA SER A 611 -16.02 36.29 -23.78
C SER A 611 -15.87 37.61 -24.53
N GLY A 612 -15.53 37.58 -25.82
CA GLY A 612 -15.12 38.78 -26.57
C GLY A 612 -13.71 39.29 -26.22
N SER A 613 -12.92 38.53 -25.46
CA SER A 613 -11.52 38.83 -25.11
C SER A 613 -10.55 37.73 -25.54
N GLY A 614 -11.02 36.76 -26.34
CA GLY A 614 -10.22 35.64 -26.82
C GLY A 614 -9.06 36.10 -27.70
N LYS A 615 -7.86 35.58 -27.41
CA LYS A 615 -6.64 35.81 -28.18
C LYS A 615 -6.19 34.54 -28.88
N PHE A 616 -5.68 34.68 -30.09
CA PHE A 616 -5.21 33.59 -30.92
C PHE A 616 -3.82 33.89 -31.50
N GLY A 617 -2.93 32.89 -31.46
CA GLY A 617 -1.73 32.83 -32.30
C GLY A 617 -2.08 32.51 -33.75
N ASN A 618 -1.47 31.47 -34.31
CA ASN A 618 -1.73 31.05 -35.69
C ASN A 618 -3.10 30.39 -35.84
N ILE A 619 -3.86 30.84 -36.83
CA ILE A 619 -5.13 30.23 -37.26
C ILE A 619 -5.07 29.93 -38.75
N THR A 620 -5.36 28.69 -39.12
CA THR A 620 -5.58 28.28 -40.50
C THR A 620 -7.07 28.01 -40.75
N LEU A 621 -7.65 28.75 -41.69
CA LEU A 621 -9.01 28.52 -42.19
C LEU A 621 -8.96 27.51 -43.33
N ASN A 622 -9.49 26.32 -43.08
CA ASN A 622 -9.53 25.21 -44.02
C ASN A 622 -10.94 24.61 -44.09
N ASN A 623 -11.95 25.48 -44.15
CA ASN A 623 -13.35 25.06 -44.16
C ASN A 623 -14.08 25.71 -45.34
N PRO A 624 -14.50 24.95 -46.36
CA PRO A 624 -15.19 25.51 -47.53
C PRO A 624 -16.57 26.13 -47.20
N ASN A 625 -17.12 25.87 -46.01
CA ASN A 625 -18.38 26.44 -45.53
C ASN A 625 -18.22 27.72 -44.70
N ASP A 626 -17.03 28.32 -44.75
CA ASP A 626 -16.63 29.51 -43.99
C ASP A 626 -16.52 29.27 -42.47
N VAL A 627 -15.89 30.24 -41.79
CA VAL A 627 -15.81 30.34 -40.33
C VAL A 627 -16.47 31.65 -39.91
N ALA A 628 -17.29 31.63 -38.85
CA ALA A 628 -17.91 32.82 -38.30
C ALA A 628 -17.34 33.13 -36.90
N MET A 629 -16.86 34.35 -36.68
CA MET A 629 -16.59 34.90 -35.35
C MET A 629 -17.84 35.66 -34.89
N VAL A 630 -18.35 35.29 -33.71
CA VAL A 630 -19.58 35.87 -33.14
C VAL A 630 -19.32 36.63 -31.84
N ASP A 631 -18.08 37.09 -31.66
CA ASP A 631 -17.65 38.00 -30.61
C ASP A 631 -16.40 38.77 -31.06
N ASN A 632 -15.93 39.72 -30.23
CA ASN A 632 -14.67 40.40 -30.53
C ASN A 632 -13.51 39.41 -30.29
N SER A 633 -12.55 39.38 -31.22
CA SER A 633 -11.42 38.45 -31.14
C SER A 633 -10.12 39.15 -31.54
N GLU A 634 -9.00 38.68 -30.98
CA GLU A 634 -7.65 39.12 -31.35
C GLU A 634 -6.87 37.97 -31.97
N ILE A 635 -6.26 38.20 -33.14
CA ILE A 635 -5.26 37.32 -33.74
C ILE A 635 -3.92 38.05 -33.70
N ASP A 636 -2.93 37.51 -33.00
CA ASP A 636 -1.55 38.03 -32.93
C ASP A 636 -0.53 37.02 -33.52
N GLY A 637 -0.97 36.22 -34.49
CA GLY A 637 -0.13 35.31 -35.27
C GLY A 637 -0.53 35.29 -36.75
N ILE A 638 -0.33 34.16 -37.42
CA ILE A 638 -0.67 34.03 -38.84
C ILE A 638 -2.18 33.74 -38.99
N LEU A 639 -2.90 34.58 -39.74
CA LEU A 639 -4.22 34.25 -40.28
C LEU A 639 -4.05 33.70 -41.70
N ASN A 640 -4.16 32.38 -41.84
CA ASN A 640 -3.88 31.66 -43.08
C ASN A 640 -5.17 31.19 -43.77
N PHE A 641 -5.37 31.58 -45.02
CA PHE A 641 -6.52 31.17 -45.83
C PHE A 641 -6.17 30.01 -46.77
N THR A 642 -6.65 28.81 -46.42
CA THR A 642 -6.56 27.63 -47.30
C THR A 642 -7.89 27.39 -48.02
N GLN A 643 -9.01 27.35 -47.27
CA GLN A 643 -10.37 27.20 -47.79
C GLN A 643 -11.36 28.02 -46.95
N GLY A 644 -12.30 28.68 -47.62
CA GLY A 644 -13.35 29.49 -47.00
C GLY A 644 -12.90 30.87 -46.53
N SER A 645 -13.88 31.67 -46.16
CA SER A 645 -13.75 33.03 -45.66
C SER A 645 -13.99 33.11 -44.15
N LEU A 646 -13.56 34.21 -43.53
CA LEU A 646 -13.85 34.56 -42.14
C LEU A 646 -14.96 35.61 -42.10
N TYR A 647 -16.13 35.26 -41.58
CA TYR A 647 -17.22 36.21 -41.35
C TYR A 647 -17.18 36.74 -39.91
N ILE A 648 -17.13 38.05 -39.71
CA ILE A 648 -17.04 38.66 -38.37
C ILE A 648 -18.28 39.49 -37.98
N ASP A 649 -19.34 39.41 -38.79
CA ASP A 649 -20.62 40.11 -38.55
C ASP A 649 -20.44 41.62 -38.26
N ASP A 650 -20.90 42.09 -37.11
CA ASP A 650 -20.73 43.44 -36.58
C ASP A 650 -19.57 43.56 -35.56
N TYR A 651 -18.90 42.45 -35.24
CA TYR A 651 -17.83 42.36 -34.25
C TYR A 651 -16.49 42.92 -34.75
N GLN A 652 -15.59 43.17 -33.79
CA GLN A 652 -14.24 43.63 -34.08
C GLN A 652 -13.25 42.46 -34.14
N LEU A 653 -12.56 42.32 -35.27
CA LEU A 653 -11.34 41.52 -35.35
C LEU A 653 -10.12 42.42 -35.18
N THR A 654 -9.35 42.18 -34.13
CA THR A 654 -8.07 42.87 -33.90
C THR A 654 -6.92 41.98 -34.40
N LEU A 655 -6.13 42.50 -35.31
CA LEU A 655 -4.87 41.93 -35.75
C LEU A 655 -3.77 42.59 -34.93
N GLY A 656 -3.17 41.84 -34.01
CA GLY A 656 -2.09 42.31 -33.14
C GLY A 656 -0.82 42.68 -33.91
N VAL A 657 0.22 43.13 -33.21
CA VAL A 657 1.45 43.63 -33.85
C VAL A 657 2.15 42.56 -34.68
N ASN A 658 2.11 41.30 -34.23
CA ASN A 658 2.74 40.15 -34.87
C ASN A 658 1.86 39.53 -35.95
N ALA A 659 0.61 39.98 -36.10
CA ALA A 659 -0.34 39.38 -37.02
C ALA A 659 0.06 39.54 -38.48
N THR A 660 0.03 38.45 -39.25
CA THR A 660 0.28 38.41 -40.69
C THR A 660 -0.82 37.64 -41.43
N ILE A 661 -0.97 37.89 -42.72
CA ILE A 661 -1.90 37.16 -43.59
C ILE A 661 -1.11 36.20 -44.47
N ALA A 662 -1.55 34.95 -44.53
CA ALA A 662 -0.96 33.92 -45.36
C ALA A 662 -2.01 33.17 -46.19
N GLY A 663 -1.53 32.28 -47.07
CA GLY A 663 -2.38 31.50 -47.97
C GLY A 663 -2.82 32.28 -49.21
N THR A 664 -3.93 31.88 -49.82
CA THR A 664 -4.48 32.56 -50.98
C THR A 664 -5.68 33.41 -50.59
N VAL A 665 -5.65 34.69 -50.94
CA VAL A 665 -6.72 35.64 -50.69
C VAL A 665 -7.44 35.94 -52.00
N ASP A 666 -8.75 35.70 -52.04
CA ASP A 666 -9.61 35.95 -53.21
C ASP A 666 -11.08 36.09 -52.80
N ALA A 667 -12.01 36.02 -53.76
CA ALA A 667 -13.44 36.19 -53.51
C ALA A 667 -14.04 35.13 -52.56
N THR A 668 -13.48 33.91 -52.52
CA THR A 668 -13.94 32.83 -51.64
C THR A 668 -13.09 32.70 -50.37
N ARG A 669 -11.97 33.42 -50.29
CA ARG A 669 -11.01 33.42 -49.17
C ARG A 669 -10.64 34.83 -48.74
N GLN A 670 -11.41 35.37 -47.80
CA GLN A 670 -11.29 36.75 -47.32
C GLN A 670 -11.98 36.95 -45.98
N ILE A 671 -11.81 38.13 -45.37
CA ILE A 671 -12.61 38.60 -44.23
C ILE A 671 -13.88 39.28 -44.76
N ARG A 672 -15.03 38.90 -44.21
CA ARG A 672 -16.37 39.41 -44.55
C ARG A 672 -17.03 40.05 -43.32
N LEU A 673 -17.81 41.10 -43.57
CA LEU A 673 -18.58 41.88 -42.61
C LEU A 673 -20.07 41.77 -42.95
N ASN A 674 -20.95 42.13 -42.01
CA ASN A 674 -22.40 42.23 -42.28
C ASN A 674 -22.72 43.33 -43.31
N GLY A 675 -21.91 44.39 -43.34
CA GLY A 675 -21.99 45.49 -44.30
C GLY A 675 -22.76 46.70 -43.80
N ALA A 676 -23.12 46.76 -42.51
CA ALA A 676 -23.82 47.90 -41.92
C ALA A 676 -22.85 48.99 -41.44
N LEU A 677 -23.35 50.23 -41.30
CA LEU A 677 -22.58 51.35 -40.77
C LEU A 677 -22.27 51.23 -39.27
N SER A 678 -22.90 50.30 -38.55
CA SER A 678 -22.59 49.98 -37.14
C SER A 678 -21.44 48.99 -36.94
N ASP A 679 -21.08 48.18 -37.94
CA ASP A 679 -20.03 47.15 -37.81
C ASP A 679 -18.68 47.72 -37.34
N ARG A 680 -18.03 47.02 -36.41
CA ARG A 680 -16.73 47.43 -35.84
C ARG A 680 -15.54 47.14 -36.74
N GLY A 681 -15.61 46.09 -37.55
CA GLY A 681 -14.65 45.82 -38.62
C GLY A 681 -13.30 45.26 -38.17
N VAL A 682 -12.27 45.46 -38.99
CA VAL A 682 -10.91 44.96 -38.72
C VAL A 682 -10.02 46.11 -38.24
N ARG A 683 -9.33 45.89 -37.11
CA ARG A 683 -8.28 46.77 -36.58
C ARG A 683 -6.93 46.09 -36.72
N LYS A 684 -5.90 46.77 -37.24
CA LYS A 684 -4.51 46.29 -37.22
C LYS A 684 -3.66 47.19 -36.34
N ASN A 685 -2.98 46.59 -35.37
CA ASN A 685 -1.97 47.24 -34.57
C ASN A 685 -0.62 47.12 -35.30
N PHE A 686 0.06 48.23 -35.51
CA PHE A 686 1.38 48.26 -36.14
C PHE A 686 2.48 48.35 -35.08
N PRO A 687 3.64 47.72 -35.30
CA PRO A 687 4.82 47.98 -34.47
C PRO A 687 5.29 49.43 -34.68
N ALA A 688 6.14 49.92 -33.77
CA ALA A 688 6.77 51.23 -33.95
C ALA A 688 7.65 51.25 -35.22
N GLY A 689 7.44 52.25 -36.09
CA GLY A 689 8.18 52.43 -37.34
C GLY A 689 7.39 52.03 -38.60
N PRO A 690 8.00 52.18 -39.80
CA PRO A 690 7.33 51.84 -41.06
C PRO A 690 7.01 50.34 -41.16
N ALA A 691 5.76 50.01 -41.48
CA ALA A 691 5.31 48.64 -41.67
C ALA A 691 4.27 48.54 -42.79
N ASN A 692 4.32 47.46 -43.56
CA ASN A 692 3.37 47.15 -44.63
C ASN A 692 2.41 46.05 -44.17
N PHE A 693 1.13 46.18 -44.49
CA PHE A 693 0.13 45.15 -44.21
C PHE A 693 -0.91 45.09 -45.32
N CYS A 694 -1.18 43.89 -45.85
CA CYS A 694 -2.22 43.66 -46.84
C CYS A 694 -3.47 43.14 -46.15
N PHE A 695 -4.57 43.89 -46.24
CA PHE A 695 -5.85 43.46 -45.69
C PHE A 695 -6.57 42.52 -46.69
N PRO A 696 -7.06 41.34 -46.27
CA PRO A 696 -7.71 40.38 -47.15
C PRO A 696 -9.23 40.58 -47.17
N TYR A 697 -9.72 41.60 -47.88
CA TYR A 697 -11.13 42.00 -47.84
C TYR A 697 -11.61 42.66 -49.16
N ARG A 698 -12.92 42.64 -49.43
CA ARG A 698 -13.52 43.15 -50.69
C ARG A 698 -14.02 44.60 -50.66
N ASN A 699 -14.38 45.18 -49.51
CA ASN A 699 -15.06 46.49 -49.44
C ASN A 699 -14.37 47.51 -48.52
N PHE A 700 -13.82 48.58 -49.11
CA PHE A 700 -12.93 49.62 -48.51
C PHE A 700 -13.51 50.53 -47.41
N ARG A 701 -14.76 50.35 -46.96
CA ARG A 701 -15.42 51.41 -46.17
C ARG A 701 -15.06 51.48 -44.68
N LYS A 702 -14.37 50.49 -44.08
CA LYS A 702 -14.16 50.41 -42.62
C LYS A 702 -12.89 49.67 -42.18
N ILE A 703 -11.73 50.29 -42.39
CA ILE A 703 -10.47 49.90 -41.73
C ILE A 703 -10.10 50.98 -40.73
N TYR A 704 -9.90 50.59 -39.47
CA TYR A 704 -9.32 51.46 -38.46
C TYR A 704 -7.86 51.04 -38.26
N ALA A 705 -6.92 51.77 -38.87
CA ALA A 705 -5.51 51.69 -38.50
C ALA A 705 -5.27 52.66 -37.34
N SER A 706 -4.68 52.20 -36.24
CA SER A 706 -4.49 53.06 -35.06
C SER A 706 -3.41 54.13 -35.22
N GLU A 707 -2.69 54.18 -36.35
CA GLU A 707 -1.81 55.28 -36.77
C GLU A 707 -1.55 55.14 -38.28
N LEU A 708 -1.87 56.17 -39.09
CA LEU A 708 -1.74 56.12 -40.55
C LEU A 708 -0.88 57.29 -41.05
N GLN A 709 0.37 57.03 -41.46
CA GLN A 709 1.01 57.76 -42.55
C GLN A 709 0.96 56.86 -43.80
N CYS A 710 0.12 57.22 -44.76
CA CYS A 710 -0.15 56.44 -45.96
C CYS A 710 0.97 56.59 -46.98
N TYR A 711 1.57 55.47 -47.44
CA TYR A 711 2.25 55.41 -48.74
C TYR A 711 1.65 54.27 -49.59
N ARG A 712 0.85 54.69 -50.58
CA ARG A 712 0.36 53.99 -51.80
C ARG A 712 0.44 52.45 -51.82
N CYS A 713 -0.71 51.79 -51.74
CA CYS A 713 -0.90 50.42 -52.22
C CYS A 713 -1.41 50.47 -53.68
N ASN A 714 -0.61 49.98 -54.63
CA ASN A 714 -1.00 49.86 -56.04
C ASN A 714 -1.87 48.61 -56.25
N TYR A 715 -3.19 48.78 -56.31
CA TYR A 715 -4.05 47.92 -57.12
C TYR A 715 -4.96 48.80 -57.97
N ARG A 716 -4.90 48.60 -59.29
CA ARG A 716 -5.70 49.30 -60.29
C ARG A 716 -7.18 49.01 -60.07
N TRP A 717 -7.96 50.09 -60.04
CA TRP A 717 -9.41 50.11 -60.09
C TRP A 717 -9.89 49.76 -61.50
N LEU A 718 -10.80 48.81 -61.63
CA LEU A 718 -11.75 48.74 -62.75
C LEU A 718 -13.14 48.50 -62.16
N TYR A 719 -14.07 49.32 -62.65
CA TYR A 719 -15.46 49.50 -62.21
C TYR A 719 -16.28 48.22 -62.14
#